data_AF-A0A1X7KVN7-F1
#
_entry.id   AF-A0A1X7KVN7-F1
#
_cell.length_a   1.000
_cell.length_b   1.000
_cell.length_c   1.000
_cell.angle_alpha   90.00
_cell.angle_beta   90.00
_cell.angle_gamma   90.00
#
_symmetry.space_group_name_H-M   'P 1'
#
loop_
_entity.id
_entity.type
_entity.pdbx_description
1 polymer ?
#
loop_
_entity_poly.entity_id
_entity_poly.type
_entity_poly.pdbx_seq_one_letter_code
_entity_poly.pdbx_strand_id
1 'polypeptide(L)'
;MRQLHRVVMISVSSAVLLSACGGGGSSSGSSGAQTSSASPSPAPTGSSPVIAPVSASGALVMPLEVMSASSGQVIATTLQVPAGASARTLTMQVNNLSYDGKGSIQINGGSWITLTNASVTVLGNAKLYGGIGGGYDTISLNVPITGAVNGANQINFRFNTTDGVSSGYRVLSFNLLDGNGNKLIADSRFVQDDPTTWTAPLSNASDVNAGAQLWQSATLIESPINAGHPLQAHCMDCHTSTGSDLFKFNYSNNSIIVRSQFHGLSQTQGQQIASYIRSLKNQYPTPGANCRPWNPPYQPGPGLDAAPVSDWTCGAGLGAVSENDLDTLATIFPNGVNAAAVSTKGQINLREIPIGFQLPDWNHWVPRVHPKDAWGDYFTNSNLNKEYAGEGTGNATYNMRTQLAQGGTSYAQGATGDIFNALYYWGVAFGEDFAPPNEGSSGSYTIPQQENLYGTAQWQLLKSWELAQDFALEQNCPTAWVNEEKAPKPEKRGWCGYWRFVFNVSPHILNFPIDNNMFGSAVGQYVKSNQWYYLQILLNPGSGAHNVQMPVDWQYAYGLLDNLYQASGRTEPIRNFLYVLKGAQEMDNGVGVTDVNRGWTTRDTSPLDVWSGGQNGVWRGTSPTTEQAVVNAFLSNWLDTTTSFNLSDWQREGQPNAVSYETTCGWSIRSLCASGYVPGTLSGGTTANFPTWTWSQIPLMRGEGIDGTQLNRFATWLNAAYPSGNYLSLIQN
;
A
#
# COMPACT_ATOMS: atom_id res chain seq x y z
N MET A 1 19.62 -3.58 36.67
CA MET A 1 19.07 -2.75 37.76
C MET A 1 17.78 -2.10 37.26
N ARG A 2 16.66 -2.43 37.92
CA ARG A 2 15.34 -1.77 37.99
C ARG A 2 14.67 -1.21 36.71
N GLN A 3 13.67 -1.99 36.25
CA GLN A 3 12.28 -1.60 35.94
C GLN A 3 11.99 -0.16 35.50
N LEU A 4 11.45 -0.03 34.27
CA LEU A 4 10.25 0.77 33.95
C LEU A 4 9.75 0.37 32.55
N HIS A 5 9.10 -0.78 32.45
CA HIS A 5 8.26 -1.11 31.30
C HIS A 5 6.88 -0.48 31.53
N ARG A 6 6.63 0.68 30.93
CA ARG A 6 5.26 1.14 30.65
C ARG A 6 4.98 0.82 29.19
N VAL A 7 4.47 -0.38 28.95
CA VAL A 7 3.76 -0.70 27.71
C VAL A 7 2.41 0.00 27.81
N VAL A 8 2.25 1.11 27.10
CA VAL A 8 0.95 1.76 26.93
C VAL A 8 0.19 0.95 25.91
N MET A 9 -0.69 0.07 26.39
CA MET A 9 -1.72 -0.56 25.56
C MET A 9 -2.75 0.50 25.19
N ILE A 10 -2.82 0.85 23.91
CA ILE A 10 -3.98 1.56 23.36
C ILE A 10 -5.10 0.52 23.23
N SER A 11 -5.93 0.43 24.27
CA SER A 11 -7.17 -0.34 24.25
C SER A 11 -8.25 0.46 23.51
N VAL A 12 -8.55 0.10 22.27
CA VAL A 12 -9.72 0.61 21.55
C VAL A 12 -10.91 -0.27 21.91
N SER A 13 -11.69 0.14 22.91
CA SER A 13 -12.94 -0.50 23.27
C SER A 13 -14.07 -0.01 22.35
N SER A 14 -14.54 -0.86 21.44
CA SER A 14 -15.75 -0.60 20.65
C SER A 14 -17.00 -0.94 21.48
N ALA A 15 -17.89 0.03 21.70
CA ALA A 15 -19.22 -0.21 22.25
C ALA A 15 -20.29 0.35 21.30
N VAL A 16 -21.18 -0.54 20.86
CA VAL A 16 -22.43 -0.26 20.14
C VAL A 16 -23.50 0.17 21.13
N LEU A 17 -24.28 1.22 20.84
CA LEU A 17 -25.65 1.40 21.36
C LEU A 17 -26.49 2.30 20.44
N LEU A 18 -27.73 1.86 20.20
CA LEU A 18 -28.75 2.45 19.32
C LEU A 18 -29.55 3.60 20.00
N SER A 19 -30.00 4.54 19.13
CA SER A 19 -31.30 5.28 19.11
C SER A 19 -31.72 6.22 20.27
N ALA A 20 -32.06 7.48 19.93
CA ALA A 20 -33.43 8.05 19.96
C ALA A 20 -33.47 9.58 19.68
N CYS A 21 -34.66 10.05 19.30
CA CYS A 21 -35.00 11.28 18.57
C CYS A 21 -35.10 12.60 19.36
N GLY A 22 -35.20 13.71 18.59
CA GLY A 22 -35.91 14.96 18.92
C GLY A 22 -35.00 16.20 18.89
N GLY A 23 -35.30 17.34 18.25
CA GLY A 23 -36.47 17.86 17.55
C GLY A 23 -36.44 19.40 17.57
N GLY A 24 -36.74 20.07 16.45
CA GLY A 24 -37.10 21.49 16.32
C GLY A 24 -35.97 22.53 16.48
N GLY A 25 -35.90 23.66 15.76
CA GLY A 25 -36.73 24.25 14.72
C GLY A 25 -36.10 25.57 14.23
N SER A 26 -36.40 25.92 12.97
CA SER A 26 -36.63 27.27 12.39
C SER A 26 -35.82 28.49 12.88
N SER A 27 -35.12 29.19 11.99
CA SER A 27 -35.66 30.27 11.12
C SER A 27 -34.59 31.31 10.69
N SER A 28 -34.53 31.54 9.37
CA SER A 28 -34.34 32.81 8.63
C SER A 28 -33.42 33.94 9.12
N GLY A 29 -32.61 34.47 8.20
CA GLY A 29 -32.14 35.85 8.23
C GLY A 29 -31.13 36.18 7.14
N SER A 30 -31.57 36.78 6.04
CA SER A 30 -30.72 37.33 4.99
C SER A 30 -30.12 38.68 5.39
N SER A 31 -28.93 39.00 4.89
CA SER A 31 -28.60 40.34 4.37
C SER A 31 -27.29 40.27 3.58
N GLY A 32 -27.31 40.84 2.39
CA GLY A 32 -26.17 40.87 1.48
C GLY A 32 -25.26 42.07 1.72
N ALA A 33 -24.03 41.96 1.20
CA ALA A 33 -23.19 43.08 0.85
C ALA A 33 -22.39 42.73 -0.42
N GLN A 34 -22.62 43.50 -1.47
CA GLN A 34 -21.86 43.49 -2.72
C GLN A 34 -20.48 44.15 -2.49
N THR A 35 -19.41 43.56 -3.05
CA THR A 35 -18.25 44.33 -3.51
C THR A 35 -17.56 43.66 -4.71
N SER A 36 -17.55 44.43 -5.81
CA SER A 36 -16.55 44.53 -6.89
C SER A 36 -15.96 43.28 -7.54
N SER A 37 -16.49 42.98 -8.73
CA SER A 37 -15.92 42.13 -9.78
C SER A 37 -14.59 42.67 -10.32
N ALA A 38 -13.51 41.90 -10.16
CA ALA A 38 -12.30 42.02 -10.98
C ALA A 38 -12.42 41.06 -12.17
N SER A 39 -12.31 41.59 -13.38
CA SER A 39 -12.40 40.83 -14.64
C SER A 39 -11.30 39.75 -14.73
N PRO A 40 -11.62 38.51 -15.14
CA PRO A 40 -10.60 37.52 -15.47
C PRO A 40 -9.89 37.91 -16.77
N SER A 41 -8.56 37.87 -16.76
CA SER A 41 -7.77 37.89 -17.99
C SER A 41 -8.12 36.68 -18.87
N PRO A 42 -8.14 36.82 -20.21
CA PRO A 42 -8.52 35.73 -21.10
C PRO A 42 -7.52 34.58 -21.03
N ALA A 43 -8.06 33.36 -21.11
CA ALA A 43 -7.32 32.10 -21.17
C ALA A 43 -6.25 32.12 -22.27
N PRO A 44 -5.05 31.55 -22.05
CA PRO A 44 -4.06 31.43 -23.10
C PRO A 44 -4.59 30.52 -24.21
N THR A 45 -4.49 31.02 -25.44
CA THR A 45 -4.76 30.35 -26.69
C THR A 45 -3.91 29.09 -26.83
N GLY A 46 -4.51 28.03 -27.41
CA GLY A 46 -3.97 26.66 -27.44
C GLY A 46 -2.53 26.57 -27.89
N SER A 47 -1.70 25.91 -27.08
CA SER A 47 -0.36 25.49 -27.46
C SER A 47 -0.45 24.52 -28.65
N SER A 48 0.47 24.67 -29.60
CA SER A 48 0.61 23.69 -30.69
C SER A 48 0.93 22.31 -30.12
N PRO A 49 0.41 21.21 -30.69
CA PRO A 49 0.70 19.86 -30.22
C PRO A 49 2.21 19.58 -30.19
N VAL A 50 2.69 19.00 -29.09
CA VAL A 50 4.06 18.49 -29.01
C VAL A 50 4.11 17.13 -29.70
N ILE A 51 5.01 16.97 -30.67
CA ILE A 51 5.18 15.69 -31.37
C ILE A 51 5.90 14.70 -30.46
N ALA A 52 5.33 13.50 -30.33
CA ALA A 52 5.90 12.43 -29.52
C ALA A 52 7.28 11.99 -30.04
N PRO A 53 8.23 11.68 -29.14
CA PRO A 53 9.58 11.27 -29.53
C PRO A 53 9.57 9.93 -30.26
N VAL A 54 10.42 9.83 -31.30
CA VAL A 54 10.68 8.59 -32.03
C VAL A 54 12.15 8.22 -31.92
N SER A 55 12.44 6.92 -31.78
CA SER A 55 13.80 6.40 -31.78
C SER A 55 14.45 6.54 -33.16
N ALA A 56 15.76 6.31 -33.25
CA ALA A 56 16.49 6.30 -34.52
C ALA A 56 15.95 5.27 -35.53
N SER A 57 15.29 4.21 -35.06
CA SER A 57 14.61 3.20 -35.89
C SER A 57 13.22 3.62 -36.39
N GLY A 58 12.75 4.80 -35.97
CA GLY A 58 11.41 5.31 -36.26
C GLY A 58 10.29 4.65 -35.43
N ALA A 59 10.62 3.89 -34.38
CA ALA A 59 9.65 3.40 -33.38
C ALA A 59 9.29 4.50 -32.37
N LEU A 60 8.02 4.58 -31.97
CA LEU A 60 7.52 5.51 -30.97
C LEU A 60 8.09 5.19 -29.58
N VAL A 61 8.62 6.20 -28.90
CA VAL A 61 9.20 6.05 -27.56
C VAL A 61 8.08 6.20 -26.50
N MET A 62 8.01 5.24 -25.58
CA MET A 62 7.02 5.15 -24.50
C MET A 62 7.69 5.29 -23.12
N PRO A 63 7.01 5.80 -22.07
CA PRO A 63 5.63 6.26 -22.09
C PRO A 63 5.46 7.63 -22.76
N LEU A 64 4.23 7.94 -23.18
CA LEU A 64 3.87 9.32 -23.53
C LEU A 64 3.50 10.07 -22.24
N GLU A 65 4.28 11.08 -21.88
CA GLU A 65 3.98 11.97 -20.75
C GLU A 65 3.09 13.13 -21.21
N VAL A 66 1.80 13.03 -20.90
CA VAL A 66 0.80 14.04 -21.26
C VAL A 66 0.62 14.96 -20.06
N MET A 67 1.51 15.94 -19.94
CA MET A 67 1.69 16.72 -18.70
C MET A 67 1.93 18.20 -18.97
N SER A 68 1.33 19.06 -18.14
CA SER A 68 1.65 20.49 -18.03
C SER A 68 1.37 20.99 -16.62
N ALA A 69 1.93 22.15 -16.28
CA ALA A 69 1.71 22.75 -14.96
C ALA A 69 0.21 23.03 -14.69
N SER A 70 -0.55 23.41 -15.71
CA SER A 70 -1.94 23.81 -15.56
C SER A 70 -2.89 22.94 -16.39
N SER A 71 -2.92 23.14 -17.70
CA SER A 71 -3.94 22.52 -18.57
C SER A 71 -3.48 22.46 -20.03
N GLY A 72 -4.28 21.77 -20.85
CA GLY A 72 -4.25 21.90 -22.30
C GLY A 72 -3.11 21.22 -23.05
N GLN A 73 -2.19 20.50 -22.39
CA GLN A 73 -1.08 19.84 -23.08
C GLN A 73 -1.60 18.79 -24.07
N VAL A 74 -1.15 18.84 -25.31
CA VAL A 74 -1.43 17.83 -26.33
C VAL A 74 -0.13 17.17 -26.79
N ILE A 75 -0.08 15.84 -26.72
CA ILE A 75 0.96 15.00 -27.32
C ILE A 75 0.40 14.33 -28.56
N ALA A 76 1.02 14.56 -29.72
CA ALA A 76 0.60 14.02 -31.01
C ALA A 76 1.58 12.96 -31.51
N THR A 77 1.08 11.82 -31.97
CA THR A 77 1.87 10.77 -32.65
C THR A 77 1.24 10.39 -33.97
N THR A 78 2.05 9.96 -34.94
CA THR A 78 1.58 9.45 -36.23
C THR A 78 2.11 8.04 -36.44
N LEU A 79 1.20 7.08 -36.62
CA LEU A 79 1.53 5.67 -36.82
C LEU A 79 0.96 5.14 -38.13
N GLN A 80 1.70 4.25 -38.78
CA GLN A 80 1.21 3.51 -39.95
C GLN A 80 0.38 2.33 -39.48
N VAL A 81 -0.88 2.29 -39.92
CA VAL A 81 -1.87 1.28 -39.56
C VAL A 81 -2.44 0.69 -40.86
N PRO A 82 -1.85 -0.39 -41.41
CA PRO A 82 -2.21 -0.91 -42.73
C PRO A 82 -3.72 -1.20 -42.89
N ALA A 83 -4.35 -1.71 -41.84
CA ALA A 83 -5.79 -1.98 -41.78
C ALA A 83 -6.54 -1.00 -40.86
N GLY A 84 -6.09 0.25 -40.74
CA GLY A 84 -6.64 1.22 -39.77
C GLY A 84 -8.12 1.54 -39.96
N ALA A 85 -8.70 1.40 -41.16
CA ALA A 85 -10.14 1.56 -41.36
C ALA A 85 -11.00 0.51 -40.62
N SER A 86 -10.38 -0.61 -40.23
CA SER A 86 -11.03 -1.64 -39.40
C SER A 86 -11.00 -1.33 -37.91
N ALA A 87 -10.24 -0.32 -37.46
CA ALA A 87 -10.11 0.00 -36.05
C ALA A 87 -11.46 0.44 -35.44
N ARG A 88 -11.75 -0.07 -34.25
CA ARG A 88 -12.95 0.24 -33.46
C ARG A 88 -12.62 0.67 -32.05
N THR A 89 -11.45 0.30 -31.55
CA THR A 89 -11.05 0.54 -30.16
C THR A 89 -9.60 1.00 -30.10
N LEU A 90 -9.33 2.02 -29.29
CA LEU A 90 -7.99 2.32 -28.78
C LEU A 90 -7.85 1.64 -27.42
N THR A 91 -6.96 0.67 -27.31
CA THR A 91 -6.63 0.03 -26.03
C THR A 91 -5.37 0.67 -25.45
N MET A 92 -5.31 0.91 -24.15
CA MET A 92 -4.20 1.62 -23.51
C MET A 92 -4.02 1.24 -22.04
N GLN A 93 -2.77 1.22 -21.59
CA GLN A 93 -2.41 1.21 -20.17
C GLN A 93 -1.96 2.62 -19.77
N VAL A 94 -2.56 3.17 -18.72
CA VAL A 94 -2.33 4.54 -18.27
C VAL A 94 -2.05 4.63 -16.79
N ASN A 95 -1.10 5.48 -16.42
CA ASN A 95 -0.79 5.84 -15.04
C ASN A 95 -1.31 7.24 -14.71
N ASN A 96 -1.83 7.39 -13.49
CA ASN A 96 -2.31 8.64 -12.92
C ASN A 96 -3.49 9.26 -13.70
N LEU A 97 -4.46 8.45 -14.14
CA LEU A 97 -5.77 8.94 -14.60
C LEU A 97 -6.71 9.06 -13.38
N SER A 98 -6.42 10.02 -12.51
CA SER A 98 -6.94 10.10 -11.13
C SER A 98 -8.35 10.66 -10.97
N TYR A 99 -8.98 11.16 -12.05
CA TYR A 99 -10.37 11.63 -12.04
C TYR A 99 -10.94 11.63 -13.46
N ASP A 100 -12.27 11.54 -13.53
CA ASP A 100 -13.01 11.64 -14.78
C ASP A 100 -12.74 12.96 -15.48
N GLY A 101 -12.43 12.89 -16.77
CA GLY A 101 -12.16 14.05 -17.59
C GLY A 101 -10.77 14.65 -17.42
N LYS A 102 -9.84 13.96 -16.73
CA LYS A 102 -8.43 14.37 -16.68
C LYS A 102 -7.77 14.39 -18.06
N GLY A 103 -8.09 13.41 -18.91
CA GLY A 103 -7.52 13.26 -20.24
C GLY A 103 -8.57 13.23 -21.35
N SER A 104 -8.13 13.47 -22.59
CA SER A 104 -8.93 13.23 -23.81
C SER A 104 -8.06 12.64 -24.91
N ILE A 105 -8.69 11.93 -25.85
CA ILE A 105 -8.02 11.39 -27.06
C ILE A 105 -8.71 11.85 -28.34
N GLN A 106 -7.98 11.91 -29.45
CA GLN A 106 -8.50 12.27 -30.76
C GLN A 106 -7.77 11.50 -31.87
N ILE A 107 -8.52 11.03 -32.87
CA ILE A 107 -7.99 10.35 -34.07
C ILE A 107 -8.20 11.23 -35.30
N ASN A 108 -7.15 11.46 -36.10
CA ASN A 108 -7.18 12.15 -37.39
C ASN A 108 -7.95 13.49 -37.41
N GLY A 109 -7.84 14.30 -36.35
CA GLY A 109 -8.54 15.58 -36.24
C GLY A 109 -10.06 15.47 -36.01
N GLY A 110 -10.59 14.28 -35.69
CA GLY A 110 -11.99 14.06 -35.33
C GLY A 110 -12.39 14.69 -33.99
N SER A 111 -13.52 14.27 -33.42
CA SER A 111 -13.95 14.77 -32.11
C SER A 111 -13.02 14.29 -30.98
N TRP A 112 -12.79 15.15 -29.99
CA TRP A 112 -12.15 14.75 -28.75
C TRP A 112 -13.09 13.82 -27.97
N ILE A 113 -12.55 12.69 -27.52
CA ILE A 113 -13.21 11.76 -26.61
C ILE A 113 -12.60 12.00 -25.23
N THR A 114 -13.36 12.66 -24.36
CA THR A 114 -13.00 12.84 -22.94
C THR A 114 -12.97 11.50 -22.25
N LEU A 115 -11.91 11.18 -21.52
CA LEU A 115 -11.76 9.91 -20.80
C LEU A 115 -12.48 9.99 -19.45
N THR A 116 -13.54 9.21 -19.31
CA THR A 116 -14.36 9.08 -18.10
C THR A 116 -14.81 7.63 -17.94
N ASN A 117 -15.20 7.22 -16.73
CA ASN A 117 -15.77 5.88 -16.51
C ASN A 117 -17.01 5.60 -17.38
N ALA A 118 -17.70 6.64 -17.87
CA ALA A 118 -18.85 6.52 -18.78
C ALA A 118 -18.50 6.39 -20.27
N SER A 119 -17.30 6.81 -20.68
CA SER A 119 -16.87 6.87 -22.08
C SER A 119 -15.85 5.79 -22.46
N VAL A 120 -15.31 5.08 -21.47
CA VAL A 120 -14.31 4.02 -21.65
C VAL A 120 -14.79 2.72 -21.00
N THR A 121 -14.17 1.61 -21.38
CA THR A 121 -14.28 0.35 -20.65
C THR A 121 -12.97 0.09 -19.90
N VAL A 122 -12.99 0.21 -18.58
CA VAL A 122 -11.83 -0.18 -17.75
C VAL A 122 -11.73 -1.70 -17.70
N LEU A 123 -10.52 -2.22 -17.84
CA LEU A 123 -10.20 -3.64 -17.91
C LEU A 123 -9.65 -4.17 -16.58
N GLY A 124 -9.59 -5.50 -16.47
CA GLY A 124 -8.95 -6.17 -15.34
C GLY A 124 -9.59 -5.88 -14.00
N ASN A 125 -8.79 -5.96 -12.93
CA ASN A 125 -9.22 -5.69 -11.55
C ASN A 125 -9.52 -4.22 -11.29
N ALA A 126 -8.91 -3.30 -12.04
CA ALA A 126 -9.13 -1.85 -11.88
C ALA A 126 -10.61 -1.47 -11.98
N LYS A 127 -11.40 -2.17 -12.82
CA LYS A 127 -12.86 -1.93 -12.95
C LYS A 127 -13.63 -2.22 -11.66
N LEU A 128 -13.19 -3.24 -10.91
CA LEU A 128 -13.81 -3.67 -9.65
C LEU A 128 -13.37 -2.78 -8.48
N TYR A 129 -12.30 -2.02 -8.69
CA TYR A 129 -11.71 -1.11 -7.73
C TYR A 129 -11.96 0.38 -8.05
N GLY A 130 -13.04 0.68 -8.78
CA GLY A 130 -13.53 2.04 -8.99
C GLY A 130 -13.14 2.68 -10.32
N GLY A 131 -12.30 2.03 -11.14
CA GLY A 131 -11.94 2.53 -12.47
C GLY A 131 -11.09 3.80 -12.44
N ILE A 132 -11.42 4.78 -13.29
CA ILE A 132 -10.76 6.09 -13.30
C ILE A 132 -11.01 6.79 -11.96
N GLY A 133 -9.94 7.22 -11.29
CA GLY A 133 -9.98 7.76 -9.92
C GLY A 133 -10.29 6.72 -8.83
N GLY A 134 -10.26 5.43 -9.17
CA GLY A 134 -10.41 4.32 -8.22
C GLY A 134 -9.12 4.03 -7.44
N GLY A 135 -9.08 2.84 -6.83
CA GLY A 135 -7.97 2.43 -5.96
C GLY A 135 -6.66 2.06 -6.65
N TYR A 136 -6.67 1.80 -7.97
CA TYR A 136 -5.46 1.51 -8.74
C TYR A 136 -4.94 2.75 -9.46
N ASP A 137 -3.63 2.97 -9.36
CA ASP A 137 -2.96 4.17 -9.85
C ASP A 137 -2.57 3.99 -11.34
N THR A 138 -2.40 2.74 -11.76
CA THR A 138 -2.20 2.35 -13.17
C THR A 138 -3.30 1.38 -13.62
N ILE A 139 -4.02 1.75 -14.67
CA ILE A 139 -5.18 0.99 -15.19
C ILE A 139 -5.05 0.71 -16.69
N SER A 140 -5.67 -0.37 -17.14
CA SER A 140 -5.85 -0.68 -18.56
C SER A 140 -7.28 -0.35 -18.97
N LEU A 141 -7.47 0.29 -20.14
CA LEU A 141 -8.79 0.69 -20.62
C LEU A 141 -8.92 0.62 -22.15
N ASN A 142 -10.16 0.47 -22.60
CA ASN A 142 -10.55 0.51 -24.00
C ASN A 142 -11.41 1.77 -24.26
N VAL A 143 -11.04 2.54 -25.28
CA VAL A 143 -11.78 3.71 -25.75
C VAL A 143 -12.42 3.36 -27.10
N PRO A 144 -13.75 3.41 -27.24
CA PRO A 144 -14.40 3.33 -28.55
C PRO A 144 -13.94 4.48 -29.45
N ILE A 145 -13.50 4.19 -30.67
CA ILE A 145 -13.01 5.19 -31.61
C ILE A 145 -13.63 5.03 -33.00
N THR A 146 -13.63 6.12 -33.76
CA THR A 146 -13.95 6.16 -35.19
C THR A 146 -12.96 7.06 -35.93
N GLY A 147 -12.99 7.07 -37.27
CA GLY A 147 -12.18 7.99 -38.08
C GLY A 147 -10.75 7.53 -38.36
N ALA A 148 -10.33 6.35 -37.91
CA ALA A 148 -9.08 5.75 -38.34
C ALA A 148 -9.14 5.32 -39.83
N VAL A 149 -8.01 5.43 -40.53
CA VAL A 149 -7.89 5.17 -41.98
C VAL A 149 -6.79 4.15 -42.26
N ASN A 150 -6.78 3.53 -43.44
CA ASN A 150 -5.64 2.70 -43.84
C ASN A 150 -4.42 3.58 -44.11
N GLY A 151 -3.28 3.25 -43.53
CA GLY A 151 -2.03 4.02 -43.62
C GLY A 151 -1.81 4.94 -42.43
N ALA A 152 -1.39 6.18 -42.66
CA ALA A 152 -1.00 7.11 -41.61
C ALA A 152 -2.21 7.56 -40.78
N ASN A 153 -2.13 7.38 -39.47
CA ASN A 153 -3.11 7.89 -38.51
C ASN A 153 -2.42 8.77 -37.48
N GLN A 154 -2.93 9.99 -37.30
CA GLN A 154 -2.56 10.85 -36.18
C GLN A 154 -3.43 10.51 -34.97
N ILE A 155 -2.78 10.30 -33.83
CA ILE A 155 -3.41 10.03 -32.54
C ILE A 155 -2.92 11.12 -31.59
N ASN A 156 -3.85 11.89 -31.03
CA ASN A 156 -3.55 12.97 -30.10
C ASN A 156 -4.06 12.60 -28.70
N PHE A 157 -3.21 12.80 -27.70
CA PHE A 157 -3.54 12.64 -26.29
C PHE A 157 -3.47 14.01 -25.62
N ARG A 158 -4.49 14.36 -24.85
CA ARG A 158 -4.59 15.65 -24.18
C ARG A 158 -4.69 15.49 -22.68
N PHE A 159 -3.99 16.32 -21.92
CA PHE A 159 -4.27 16.63 -20.52
C PHE A 159 -5.22 17.82 -20.48
N ASN A 160 -6.41 17.61 -19.94
CA ASN A 160 -7.48 18.61 -20.03
C ASN A 160 -7.22 19.79 -19.10
N THR A 161 -7.10 19.52 -17.80
CA THR A 161 -6.82 20.51 -16.75
C THR A 161 -6.40 19.80 -15.47
N THR A 162 -5.61 20.47 -14.63
CA THR A 162 -5.29 20.04 -13.27
C THR A 162 -6.49 20.18 -12.32
N ASP A 163 -6.54 19.28 -11.33
CA ASP A 163 -7.38 19.32 -10.13
C ASP A 163 -6.74 20.08 -8.96
N GLY A 164 -5.55 20.66 -9.15
CA GLY A 164 -4.76 21.27 -8.08
C GLY A 164 -3.87 20.28 -7.32
N VAL A 165 -3.85 19.01 -7.73
CA VAL A 165 -3.02 17.95 -7.10
C VAL A 165 -2.02 17.35 -8.10
N SER A 166 -2.48 17.14 -9.33
CA SER A 166 -1.75 16.41 -10.35
C SER A 166 -1.48 17.26 -11.61
N SER A 167 -0.32 17.06 -12.23
CA SER A 167 0.15 17.82 -13.40
C SER A 167 0.09 17.05 -14.73
N GLY A 168 -0.72 15.99 -14.79
CA GLY A 168 -0.91 15.18 -15.99
C GLY A 168 -1.05 13.68 -15.74
N TYR A 169 -0.93 12.90 -16.80
CA TYR A 169 -0.96 11.43 -16.80
C TYR A 169 0.03 10.86 -17.80
N ARG A 170 0.28 9.54 -17.74
CA ARG A 170 1.16 8.84 -18.68
C ARG A 170 0.43 7.75 -19.43
N VAL A 171 0.67 7.66 -20.73
CA VAL A 171 0.27 6.49 -21.54
C VAL A 171 1.47 5.55 -21.61
N LEU A 172 1.38 4.41 -20.93
CA LEU A 172 2.49 3.44 -20.81
C LEU A 172 2.58 2.51 -22.02
N SER A 173 1.42 2.16 -22.59
CA SER A 173 1.28 1.40 -23.83
C SER A 173 -0.06 1.71 -24.49
N PHE A 174 -0.16 1.55 -25.80
CA PHE A 174 -1.44 1.57 -26.51
C PHE A 174 -1.41 0.80 -27.83
N ASN A 175 -2.59 0.44 -28.35
CA ASN A 175 -2.76 -0.11 -29.70
C ASN A 175 -4.15 0.23 -30.26
N LEU A 176 -4.33 0.11 -31.58
CA LEU A 176 -5.66 0.12 -32.19
C LEU A 176 -6.12 -1.31 -32.40
N LEU A 177 -7.35 -1.62 -32.01
CA LEU A 177 -7.95 -2.94 -32.18
C LEU A 177 -9.04 -2.91 -33.24
N ASP A 178 -9.12 -3.97 -34.05
CA ASP A 178 -10.26 -4.20 -34.94
C ASP A 178 -11.52 -4.63 -34.17
N GLY A 179 -12.63 -4.87 -34.89
CA GLY A 179 -13.88 -5.34 -34.29
C GLY A 179 -13.82 -6.72 -33.62
N ASN A 180 -12.75 -7.49 -33.84
CA ASN A 180 -12.51 -8.80 -33.22
C ASN A 180 -11.51 -8.72 -32.05
N GLY A 181 -10.99 -7.54 -31.74
CA GLY A 181 -10.00 -7.33 -30.69
C GLY A 181 -8.55 -7.57 -31.11
N ASN A 182 -8.25 -7.75 -32.41
CA ASN A 182 -6.88 -7.95 -32.87
C ASN A 182 -6.11 -6.63 -32.92
N LYS A 183 -4.85 -6.63 -32.45
CA LYS A 183 -3.93 -5.49 -32.57
C LYS A 183 -3.65 -5.16 -34.05
N LEU A 184 -3.75 -3.89 -34.40
CA LEU A 184 -3.53 -3.37 -35.76
C LEU A 184 -2.15 -2.72 -35.95
N ILE A 185 -1.41 -2.52 -34.86
CA ILE A 185 -0.06 -1.94 -34.86
C ILE A 185 0.91 -2.98 -34.30
N ALA A 186 1.97 -3.28 -35.04
CA ALA A 186 2.99 -4.23 -34.60
C ALA A 186 3.75 -3.71 -33.37
N ASP A 187 4.07 -4.58 -32.42
CA ASP A 187 4.77 -4.20 -31.18
C ASP A 187 6.17 -3.58 -31.46
N SER A 188 6.81 -3.93 -32.58
CA SER A 188 8.09 -3.33 -33.04
C SER A 188 8.00 -1.84 -33.40
N ARG A 189 6.78 -1.27 -33.45
CA ARG A 189 6.56 0.16 -33.64
C ARG A 189 6.66 0.95 -32.33
N PHE A 190 6.85 0.28 -31.20
CA PHE A 190 7.02 0.88 -29.88
C PHE A 190 8.35 0.48 -29.27
N VAL A 191 8.96 1.38 -28.50
CA VAL A 191 10.14 1.11 -27.68
C VAL A 191 10.00 1.83 -26.35
N GLN A 192 10.45 1.22 -25.27
CA GLN A 192 10.47 1.88 -23.96
C GLN A 192 11.66 2.85 -23.89
N ASP A 193 11.42 4.04 -23.37
CA ASP A 193 12.45 5.04 -23.10
C ASP A 193 13.47 4.48 -22.10
N ASP A 194 14.76 4.73 -22.34
CA ASP A 194 15.86 4.19 -21.55
C ASP A 194 16.48 5.29 -20.65
N PRO A 195 16.22 5.28 -19.33
CA PRO A 195 16.71 6.29 -18.40
C PRO A 195 18.21 6.30 -18.26
N THR A 196 18.87 5.18 -18.57
CA THR A 196 20.33 5.10 -18.49
C THR A 196 21.00 6.01 -19.52
N THR A 197 20.25 6.42 -20.55
CA THR A 197 20.72 7.34 -21.60
C THR A 197 20.43 8.81 -21.28
N TRP A 198 19.64 9.12 -20.25
CA TRP A 198 19.24 10.49 -19.95
C TRP A 198 20.41 11.35 -19.45
N THR A 199 20.54 12.55 -20.01
CA THR A 199 21.52 13.55 -19.62
C THR A 199 20.87 14.72 -18.88
N ALA A 200 21.68 15.48 -18.14
CA ALA A 200 21.24 16.75 -17.57
C ALA A 200 20.81 17.71 -18.69
N PRO A 201 19.66 18.41 -18.57
CA PRO A 201 19.24 19.40 -19.56
C PRO A 201 20.16 20.64 -19.56
N LEU A 202 20.78 20.96 -18.42
CA LEU A 202 21.81 21.99 -18.27
C LEU A 202 23.06 21.36 -17.65
N SER A 203 24.19 21.39 -18.35
CA SER A 203 25.36 20.58 -17.99
C SER A 203 26.46 21.33 -17.23
N ASN A 204 26.34 22.65 -17.04
CA ASN A 204 27.36 23.42 -16.33
C ASN A 204 27.18 23.28 -14.80
N ALA A 205 28.28 23.43 -14.06
CA ALA A 205 28.28 23.24 -12.60
C ALA A 205 27.43 24.29 -11.86
N SER A 206 27.35 25.52 -12.40
CA SER A 206 26.52 26.58 -11.80
C SER A 206 25.03 26.24 -11.81
N ASP A 207 24.52 25.65 -12.89
CA ASP A 207 23.12 25.25 -13.01
C ASP A 207 22.79 24.06 -12.11
N VAL A 208 23.71 23.10 -12.00
CA VAL A 208 23.58 21.98 -11.06
C VAL A 208 23.55 22.49 -9.62
N ASN A 209 24.42 23.42 -9.24
CA ASN A 209 24.43 24.01 -7.91
C ASN A 209 23.18 24.86 -7.63
N ALA A 210 22.71 25.63 -8.61
CA ALA A 210 21.44 26.36 -8.50
C ALA A 210 20.26 25.41 -8.32
N GLY A 211 20.24 24.29 -9.04
CA GLY A 211 19.24 23.23 -8.88
C GLY A 211 19.23 22.63 -7.48
N ALA A 212 20.41 22.39 -6.90
CA ALA A 212 20.55 21.90 -5.52
C ALA A 212 20.01 22.92 -4.50
N GLN A 213 20.29 24.21 -4.69
CA GLN A 213 19.76 25.27 -3.82
C GLN A 213 18.24 25.37 -3.93
N LEU A 214 17.68 25.35 -5.14
CA LEU A 214 16.24 25.36 -5.36
C LEU A 214 15.55 24.16 -4.71
N TRP A 215 16.16 22.97 -4.80
CA TRP A 215 15.64 21.77 -4.14
C TRP A 215 15.47 21.95 -2.62
N GLN A 216 16.43 22.65 -1.99
CA GLN A 216 16.47 22.82 -0.54
C GLN A 216 15.62 23.98 -0.03
N SER A 217 15.51 25.07 -0.78
CA SER A 217 15.01 26.34 -0.23
C SER A 217 14.13 27.15 -1.17
N ALA A 218 13.67 26.58 -2.29
CA ALA A 218 12.77 27.31 -3.18
C ALA A 218 11.46 27.68 -2.46
N THR A 219 11.00 28.92 -2.66
CA THR A 219 9.63 29.30 -2.31
C THR A 219 8.68 28.68 -3.33
N LEU A 220 7.73 27.89 -2.84
CA LEU A 220 6.79 27.14 -3.66
C LEU A 220 5.36 27.66 -3.43
N ILE A 221 4.50 27.45 -4.43
CA ILE A 221 3.04 27.57 -4.27
C ILE A 221 2.41 26.19 -4.25
N GLU A 222 1.23 26.07 -3.66
CA GLU A 222 0.48 24.81 -3.59
C GLU A 222 0.20 24.26 -4.99
N SER A 223 -0.40 25.07 -5.86
CA SER A 223 -0.69 24.73 -7.25
C SER A 223 -0.96 25.97 -8.10
N PRO A 224 -1.00 25.86 -9.44
CA PRO A 224 -1.31 27.01 -10.29
C PRO A 224 -2.75 27.51 -10.16
N ILE A 225 -3.67 26.66 -9.69
CA ILE A 225 -5.06 27.07 -9.42
C ILE A 225 -5.21 27.70 -8.03
N ASN A 226 -4.23 27.49 -7.14
CA ASN A 226 -4.15 28.07 -5.79
C ASN A 226 -2.89 28.95 -5.65
N ALA A 227 -2.54 29.74 -6.67
CA ALA A 227 -1.26 30.48 -6.72
C ALA A 227 -1.05 31.49 -5.56
N GLY A 228 -2.12 31.87 -4.85
CA GLY A 228 -2.06 32.72 -3.65
C GLY A 228 -1.70 31.97 -2.35
N HIS A 229 -1.50 30.66 -2.41
CA HIS A 229 -1.19 29.80 -1.27
C HIS A 229 0.29 29.38 -1.30
N PRO A 230 1.20 30.17 -0.70
CA PRO A 230 2.60 29.76 -0.57
C PRO A 230 2.73 28.58 0.39
N LEU A 231 3.65 27.67 0.09
CA LEU A 231 4.00 26.55 0.96
C LEU A 231 5.12 26.96 1.92
N GLN A 232 5.02 26.47 3.16
CA GLN A 232 6.13 26.47 4.12
C GLN A 232 7.15 25.38 3.79
N ALA A 233 6.69 24.27 3.21
CA ALA A 233 7.57 23.19 2.78
C ALA A 233 8.33 23.52 1.48
N HIS A 234 9.54 22.98 1.38
CA HIS A 234 10.37 22.97 0.17
C HIS A 234 10.35 21.58 -0.50
N CYS A 235 11.00 21.42 -1.66
CA CYS A 235 11.01 20.13 -2.36
C CYS A 235 11.56 19.00 -1.46
N MET A 236 12.66 19.26 -0.76
CA MET A 236 13.33 18.30 0.13
C MET A 236 12.53 17.91 1.38
N ASP A 237 11.50 18.67 1.73
CA ASP A 237 10.63 18.37 2.86
C ASP A 237 9.69 17.21 2.51
N CYS A 238 9.03 17.30 1.35
CA CYS A 238 8.14 16.26 0.82
C CYS A 238 8.87 15.10 0.16
N HIS A 239 10.03 15.32 -0.45
CA HIS A 239 10.84 14.28 -1.09
C HIS A 239 12.03 13.91 -0.21
N THR A 240 12.96 13.09 -0.68
CA THR A 240 14.21 12.87 0.07
C THR A 240 15.03 14.14 0.19
N SER A 241 15.84 14.24 1.25
CA SER A 241 16.70 15.42 1.49
C SER A 241 17.59 15.76 0.29
N THR A 242 18.04 14.74 -0.46
CA THR A 242 18.91 14.89 -1.63
C THR A 242 18.17 14.89 -2.97
N GLY A 243 16.91 14.43 -3.01
CA GLY A 243 16.20 14.12 -4.25
C GLY A 243 16.57 12.75 -4.85
N SER A 244 17.22 11.89 -4.06
CA SER A 244 17.57 10.52 -4.42
C SER A 244 16.36 9.67 -4.83
N ASP A 245 15.16 9.95 -4.33
CA ASP A 245 13.94 9.26 -4.76
C ASP A 245 13.56 9.55 -6.22
N LEU A 246 13.64 10.82 -6.66
CA LEU A 246 13.39 11.18 -8.06
C LEU A 246 14.42 10.53 -8.99
N PHE A 247 15.68 10.45 -8.54
CA PHE A 247 16.72 9.71 -9.25
C PHE A 247 16.41 8.21 -9.27
N LYS A 248 16.10 7.63 -8.11
CA LYS A 248 15.89 6.20 -7.92
C LYS A 248 14.74 5.68 -8.76
N PHE A 249 13.60 6.35 -8.75
CA PHE A 249 12.43 5.94 -9.53
C PHE A 249 12.45 6.45 -10.98
N ASN A 250 13.60 6.91 -11.49
CA ASN A 250 13.76 7.39 -12.86
C ASN A 250 12.64 8.37 -13.29
N TYR A 251 12.36 9.40 -12.48
CA TYR A 251 11.50 10.49 -12.93
C TYR A 251 12.14 11.19 -14.12
N SER A 252 11.42 11.38 -15.23
CA SER A 252 11.96 12.01 -16.44
C SER A 252 12.32 13.48 -16.21
N ASN A 253 13.20 14.05 -17.04
CA ASN A 253 13.49 15.48 -16.99
C ASN A 253 12.20 16.31 -17.19
N ASN A 254 11.33 15.88 -18.10
CA ASN A 254 10.06 16.56 -18.38
C ASN A 254 9.14 16.55 -17.15
N SER A 255 8.99 15.41 -16.47
CA SER A 255 8.21 15.29 -15.24
C SER A 255 8.70 16.22 -14.13
N ILE A 256 10.03 16.27 -13.92
CA ILE A 256 10.64 17.14 -12.91
C ILE A 256 10.37 18.61 -13.24
N ILE A 257 10.64 19.02 -14.48
CA ILE A 257 10.46 20.41 -14.93
C ILE A 257 8.99 20.85 -14.80
N VAL A 258 8.06 20.05 -15.32
CA VAL A 258 6.62 20.37 -15.28
C VAL A 258 6.13 20.45 -13.83
N ARG A 259 6.58 19.56 -12.95
CA ARG A 259 6.18 19.61 -11.53
C ARG A 259 6.82 20.79 -10.80
N SER A 260 8.03 21.21 -11.15
CA SER A 260 8.61 22.46 -10.65
C SER A 260 7.76 23.67 -11.06
N GLN A 261 7.30 23.73 -12.30
CA GLN A 261 6.41 24.79 -12.79
C GLN A 261 5.04 24.79 -12.12
N PHE A 262 4.50 23.61 -11.83
CA PHE A 262 3.28 23.45 -11.05
C PHE A 262 3.40 24.16 -9.69
N HIS A 263 4.57 24.10 -9.06
CA HIS A 263 4.86 24.77 -7.78
C HIS A 263 5.43 26.19 -7.95
N GLY A 264 5.20 26.84 -9.09
CA GLY A 264 5.48 28.28 -9.28
C GLY A 264 6.89 28.62 -9.76
N LEU A 265 7.73 27.62 -10.06
CA LEU A 265 9.07 27.86 -10.58
C LEU A 265 9.07 28.08 -12.10
N SER A 266 10.07 28.79 -12.60
CA SER A 266 10.28 28.97 -14.04
C SER A 266 10.77 27.68 -14.73
N GLN A 267 10.65 27.63 -16.06
CA GLN A 267 11.21 26.55 -16.88
C GLN A 267 12.71 26.31 -16.60
N THR A 268 13.51 27.38 -16.53
CA THR A 268 14.95 27.30 -16.28
C THR A 268 15.24 26.73 -14.90
N GLN A 269 14.51 27.16 -13.87
CA GLN A 269 14.64 26.61 -12.52
C GLN A 269 14.29 25.12 -12.48
N GLY A 270 13.23 24.70 -13.18
CA GLY A 270 12.91 23.28 -13.35
C GLY A 270 14.01 22.50 -14.05
N GLN A 271 14.65 23.07 -15.08
CA GLN A 271 15.79 22.46 -15.77
C GLN A 271 17.03 22.36 -14.87
N GLN A 272 17.27 23.36 -14.03
CA GLN A 272 18.35 23.33 -13.03
C GLN A 272 18.12 22.20 -12.01
N ILE A 273 16.91 22.07 -11.47
CA ILE A 273 16.55 20.96 -10.56
C ILE A 273 16.72 19.61 -11.27
N ALA A 274 16.20 19.44 -12.49
CA ALA A 274 16.37 18.21 -13.24
C ALA A 274 17.86 17.88 -13.48
N SER A 275 18.70 18.90 -13.74
CA SER A 275 20.15 18.74 -13.90
C SER A 275 20.83 18.30 -12.60
N TYR A 276 20.41 18.87 -11.47
CA TYR A 276 20.83 18.45 -10.15
C TYR A 276 20.49 16.98 -9.87
N ILE A 277 19.24 16.56 -10.11
CA ILE A 277 18.83 15.15 -9.94
C ILE A 277 19.66 14.21 -10.83
N ARG A 278 19.98 14.60 -12.08
CA ARG A 278 20.84 13.78 -12.95
C ARG A 278 22.28 13.69 -12.46
N SER A 279 22.77 14.68 -11.71
CA SER A 279 24.12 14.65 -11.13
C SER A 279 24.26 13.60 -10.02
N LEU A 280 23.15 13.15 -9.42
CA LEU A 280 23.12 12.15 -8.36
C LEU A 280 23.62 10.76 -8.82
N LYS A 281 23.73 10.52 -10.14
CA LYS A 281 24.40 9.33 -10.69
C LYS A 281 25.86 9.16 -10.24
N ASN A 282 26.49 10.24 -9.77
CA ASN A 282 27.85 10.20 -9.24
C ASN A 282 27.90 9.72 -7.78
N GLN A 283 26.74 9.61 -7.12
CA GLN A 283 26.59 9.26 -5.69
C GLN A 283 25.85 7.93 -5.51
N TYR A 284 24.90 7.61 -6.40
CA TYR A 284 24.04 6.44 -6.29
C TYR A 284 24.19 5.48 -7.48
N PRO A 285 23.96 4.17 -7.28
CA PRO A 285 23.97 3.21 -8.37
C PRO A 285 22.90 3.55 -9.42
N THR A 286 23.19 3.22 -10.69
CA THR A 286 22.20 3.32 -11.76
C THR A 286 20.96 2.52 -11.40
N PRO A 287 19.76 3.14 -11.39
CA PRO A 287 18.55 2.42 -11.05
C PRO A 287 18.20 1.34 -12.08
N GLY A 288 17.71 0.19 -11.61
CA GLY A 288 17.21 -0.88 -12.45
C GLY A 288 16.00 -0.49 -13.33
N ALA A 289 15.69 -1.32 -14.33
CA ALA A 289 14.65 -1.06 -15.33
C ALA A 289 13.24 -0.91 -14.75
N ASN A 290 12.95 -1.60 -13.64
CA ASN A 290 11.66 -1.54 -12.95
C ASN A 290 11.51 -0.29 -12.07
N CYS A 291 12.58 0.46 -11.81
CA CYS A 291 12.55 1.65 -10.97
C CYS A 291 11.88 2.80 -11.72
N ARG A 292 10.56 2.75 -11.87
CA ARG A 292 9.73 3.71 -12.61
C ARG A 292 8.69 4.30 -11.67
N PRO A 293 8.27 5.56 -11.86
CA PRO A 293 7.35 6.19 -10.92
C PRO A 293 5.96 5.57 -10.90
N TRP A 294 5.59 4.82 -11.95
CA TRP A 294 4.32 4.09 -12.08
C TRP A 294 4.40 2.62 -11.67
N ASN A 295 5.61 2.09 -11.43
CA ASN A 295 5.77 0.74 -10.91
C ASN A 295 5.71 0.80 -9.38
N PRO A 296 4.85 0.00 -8.73
CA PRO A 296 4.74 0.05 -7.29
C PRO A 296 6.03 -0.39 -6.59
N PRO A 297 6.58 0.41 -5.65
CA PRO A 297 7.68 -0.02 -4.83
C PRO A 297 7.38 -1.34 -4.12
N TYR A 298 8.36 -2.24 -4.11
CA TYR A 298 8.26 -3.57 -3.49
C TYR A 298 7.11 -4.46 -4.01
N GLN A 299 6.54 -4.19 -5.19
CA GLN A 299 5.60 -5.12 -5.83
C GLN A 299 6.23 -6.52 -5.86
N PRO A 300 5.65 -7.52 -5.18
CA PRO A 300 6.28 -8.83 -5.08
C PRO A 300 6.16 -9.56 -6.41
N GLY A 301 7.14 -10.43 -6.67
CA GLY A 301 7.18 -11.24 -7.87
C GLY A 301 8.53 -11.91 -8.07
N PRO A 302 8.62 -12.86 -9.01
CA PRO A 302 9.80 -13.68 -9.17
C PRO A 302 11.06 -12.86 -9.50
N GLY A 303 12.16 -13.14 -8.80
CA GLY A 303 13.46 -12.51 -8.98
C GLY A 303 13.70 -11.25 -8.13
N LEU A 304 12.74 -10.82 -7.31
CA LEU A 304 12.86 -9.58 -6.54
C LEU A 304 14.02 -9.60 -5.52
N ASP A 305 14.19 -10.67 -4.77
CA ASP A 305 15.30 -10.84 -3.83
C ASP A 305 16.61 -11.24 -4.53
N ALA A 306 16.56 -11.64 -5.81
CA ALA A 306 17.74 -11.92 -6.62
C ALA A 306 18.38 -10.64 -7.21
N ALA A 307 17.58 -9.58 -7.42
CA ALA A 307 18.07 -8.26 -7.83
C ALA A 307 19.01 -7.65 -6.76
N PRO A 308 19.93 -6.74 -7.10
CA PRO A 308 20.72 -6.00 -6.12
C PRO A 308 19.83 -5.35 -5.05
N VAL A 309 20.31 -5.25 -3.80
CA VAL A 309 19.52 -4.64 -2.70
C VAL A 309 19.10 -3.21 -3.05
N SER A 310 19.96 -2.47 -3.77
CA SER A 310 19.63 -1.13 -4.24
C SER A 310 18.36 -1.13 -5.08
N ASP A 311 18.07 -2.16 -5.87
CA ASP A 311 16.87 -2.25 -6.72
C ASP A 311 15.69 -2.95 -6.06
N TRP A 312 15.83 -3.41 -4.82
CA TRP A 312 14.75 -4.09 -4.10
C TRP A 312 13.51 -3.19 -3.97
N THR A 313 13.71 -1.91 -3.65
CA THR A 313 12.64 -0.92 -3.60
C THR A 313 11.90 -0.72 -4.92
N CYS A 314 12.46 -1.11 -6.06
CA CYS A 314 11.83 -0.92 -7.36
C CYS A 314 10.73 -1.96 -7.65
N GLY A 315 10.69 -3.04 -6.87
CA GLY A 315 9.73 -4.13 -7.05
C GLY A 315 9.92 -4.92 -8.36
N ALA A 316 9.09 -5.93 -8.53
CA ALA A 316 9.00 -6.73 -9.75
C ALA A 316 8.25 -6.01 -10.90
N GLY A 317 7.71 -4.82 -10.63
CA GLY A 317 6.98 -3.99 -11.60
C GLY A 317 5.55 -4.45 -11.87
N LEU A 318 4.82 -3.69 -12.71
CA LEU A 318 3.41 -3.97 -13.02
C LEU A 318 3.17 -5.33 -13.70
N GLY A 319 4.18 -5.90 -14.36
CA GLY A 319 4.08 -7.23 -14.98
C GLY A 319 3.94 -8.38 -13.96
N ALA A 320 4.24 -8.13 -12.68
CA ALA A 320 4.04 -9.07 -11.59
C ALA A 320 2.68 -8.90 -10.88
N VAL A 321 1.86 -7.93 -11.32
CA VAL A 321 0.47 -7.80 -10.84
C VAL A 321 -0.38 -8.77 -11.65
N SER A 322 -0.88 -9.82 -10.99
CA SER A 322 -1.78 -10.76 -11.63
C SER A 322 -3.20 -10.18 -11.77
N GLU A 323 -3.89 -10.50 -12.85
CA GLU A 323 -5.33 -10.18 -12.97
C GLU A 323 -6.19 -11.20 -12.22
N ASN A 324 -5.69 -12.42 -12.00
CA ASN A 324 -6.39 -13.47 -11.28
C ASN A 324 -5.58 -13.91 -10.05
N ASP A 325 -6.19 -13.83 -8.86
CA ASP A 325 -5.55 -14.21 -7.60
C ASP A 325 -5.11 -15.68 -7.59
N LEU A 326 -5.83 -16.55 -8.31
CA LEU A 326 -5.48 -17.98 -8.44
C LEU A 326 -4.19 -18.24 -9.21
N ASP A 327 -3.72 -17.31 -10.06
CA ASP A 327 -2.46 -17.49 -10.78
C ASP A 327 -1.26 -17.54 -9.81
N THR A 328 -1.43 -16.96 -8.62
CA THR A 328 -0.48 -17.01 -7.51
C THR A 328 -0.22 -18.45 -7.03
N LEU A 329 -1.20 -19.35 -7.13
CA LEU A 329 -1.07 -20.75 -6.69
C LEU A 329 0.06 -21.49 -7.40
N ALA A 330 0.26 -21.24 -8.69
CA ALA A 330 1.31 -21.91 -9.46
C ALA A 330 2.72 -21.57 -8.95
N THR A 331 2.88 -20.41 -8.31
CA THR A 331 4.17 -20.00 -7.70
C THR A 331 4.38 -20.68 -6.36
N ILE A 332 3.33 -20.82 -5.54
CA ILE A 332 3.40 -21.50 -4.23
C ILE A 332 3.53 -23.02 -4.40
N PHE A 333 2.80 -23.57 -5.37
CA PHE A 333 2.58 -24.99 -5.58
C PHE A 333 2.87 -25.40 -7.03
N PRO A 334 4.13 -25.29 -7.50
CA PRO A 334 4.48 -25.58 -8.89
C PRO A 334 4.21 -27.05 -9.29
N ASN A 335 4.14 -27.96 -8.32
CA ASN A 335 3.89 -29.39 -8.51
C ASN A 335 2.56 -29.83 -7.88
N GLY A 336 1.59 -28.91 -7.77
CA GLY A 336 0.32 -29.15 -7.08
C GLY A 336 0.40 -28.90 -5.56
N VAL A 337 -0.77 -28.78 -4.94
CA VAL A 337 -0.88 -28.41 -3.52
C VAL A 337 -0.31 -29.52 -2.63
N ASN A 338 0.60 -29.14 -1.74
CA ASN A 338 1.29 -30.05 -0.85
C ASN A 338 1.47 -29.39 0.53
N ALA A 339 1.09 -30.09 1.60
CA ALA A 339 1.26 -29.61 2.97
C ALA A 339 2.71 -29.22 3.29
N ALA A 340 3.71 -29.94 2.79
CA ALA A 340 5.11 -29.63 3.08
C ALA A 340 5.55 -28.25 2.54
N ALA A 341 4.94 -27.76 1.45
CA ALA A 341 5.26 -26.44 0.86
C ALA A 341 4.76 -25.28 1.73
N VAL A 342 3.81 -25.53 2.63
CA VAL A 342 3.14 -24.53 3.47
C VAL A 342 3.16 -24.91 4.95
N SER A 343 4.23 -25.62 5.35
CA SER A 343 4.48 -25.93 6.77
C SER A 343 4.53 -24.66 7.62
N THR A 344 3.96 -24.71 8.83
CA THR A 344 4.04 -23.62 9.80
C THR A 344 5.48 -23.39 10.28
N LYS A 345 6.32 -24.43 10.26
CA LYS A 345 7.76 -24.29 10.56
C LYS A 345 8.54 -23.62 9.44
N GLY A 346 7.96 -23.53 8.25
CA GLY A 346 8.56 -22.89 7.09
C GLY A 346 8.68 -21.37 7.25
N GLN A 347 9.18 -20.75 6.18
CA GLN A 347 9.29 -19.31 6.02
C GLN A 347 9.05 -18.98 4.56
N ILE A 348 7.79 -18.74 4.19
CA ILE A 348 7.41 -18.40 2.84
C ILE A 348 7.96 -17.01 2.50
N ASN A 349 8.60 -16.90 1.34
CA ASN A 349 9.12 -15.63 0.87
C ASN A 349 8.05 -14.92 0.04
N LEU A 350 7.23 -14.10 0.71
CA LEU A 350 6.16 -13.34 0.05
C LEU A 350 6.68 -12.36 -1.01
N ARG A 351 7.95 -11.93 -0.94
CA ARG A 351 8.56 -10.98 -1.89
C ARG A 351 8.73 -11.58 -3.28
N GLU A 352 8.81 -12.90 -3.38
CA GLU A 352 9.00 -13.65 -4.63
C GLU A 352 7.68 -14.09 -5.27
N ILE A 353 6.55 -13.81 -4.62
CA ILE A 353 5.24 -14.34 -5.02
C ILE A 353 4.42 -13.22 -5.67
N PRO A 354 4.13 -13.29 -6.99
CA PRO A 354 3.26 -12.31 -7.63
C PRO A 354 1.87 -12.40 -7.03
N ILE A 355 1.19 -11.26 -6.89
CA ILE A 355 -0.14 -11.19 -6.29
C ILE A 355 -1.13 -10.53 -7.23
N GLY A 356 -2.41 -10.89 -7.06
CA GLY A 356 -3.53 -10.31 -7.80
C GLY A 356 -3.85 -8.85 -7.45
N PHE A 357 -2.89 -8.09 -6.91
CA PHE A 357 -3.12 -6.81 -6.26
C PHE A 357 -1.99 -5.81 -6.52
N GLN A 358 -2.32 -4.66 -7.10
CA GLN A 358 -1.38 -3.56 -7.34
C GLN A 358 -1.10 -2.83 -6.02
N LEU A 359 0.18 -2.71 -5.62
CA LEU A 359 0.60 -1.86 -4.51
C LEU A 359 0.63 -0.37 -4.92
N PRO A 360 0.72 0.60 -4.00
CA PRO A 360 0.72 2.03 -4.35
C PRO A 360 1.96 2.39 -5.17
N ASP A 361 1.82 3.22 -6.20
CA ASP A 361 2.96 3.78 -6.94
C ASP A 361 3.71 4.85 -6.12
N TRP A 362 4.89 5.30 -6.57
CA TRP A 362 5.71 6.25 -5.79
C TRP A 362 4.98 7.58 -5.48
N ASN A 363 4.09 8.05 -6.36
CA ASN A 363 3.34 9.29 -6.11
C ASN A 363 2.38 9.15 -4.92
N HIS A 364 2.02 7.92 -4.54
CA HIS A 364 1.17 7.61 -3.38
C HIS A 364 1.97 7.24 -2.12
N TRP A 365 3.31 7.22 -2.21
CA TRP A 365 4.19 7.22 -1.04
C TRP A 365 4.55 8.64 -0.59
N VAL A 366 4.72 9.56 -1.54
CA VAL A 366 5.05 10.96 -1.26
C VAL A 366 3.84 11.70 -0.67
N PRO A 367 4.00 12.48 0.40
CA PRO A 367 2.90 13.23 1.01
C PRO A 367 2.35 14.29 0.05
N ARG A 368 1.01 14.34 -0.07
CA ARG A 368 0.32 15.42 -0.80
C ARG A 368 0.41 16.75 -0.06
N VAL A 369 0.27 16.72 1.26
CA VAL A 369 0.40 17.88 2.15
C VAL A 369 1.52 17.59 3.13
N HIS A 370 2.52 18.46 3.18
CA HIS A 370 3.62 18.33 4.14
C HIS A 370 3.14 18.69 5.56
N PRO A 371 3.65 18.06 6.62
CA PRO A 371 3.31 18.44 7.99
C PRO A 371 3.59 19.91 8.36
N LYS A 372 4.60 20.56 7.75
CA LYS A 372 4.83 22.01 7.88
C LYS A 372 3.63 22.82 7.37
N ASP A 373 3.01 22.41 6.27
CA ASP A 373 1.83 23.09 5.72
C ASP A 373 0.54 22.70 6.45
N ALA A 374 0.44 21.47 6.95
CA ALA A 374 -0.72 20.96 7.67
C ALA A 374 -0.83 21.52 9.10
N TRP A 375 0.30 21.65 9.82
CA TRP A 375 0.32 21.92 11.26
C TRP A 375 1.20 23.12 11.66
N GLY A 376 1.97 23.69 10.71
CA GLY A 376 2.84 24.84 10.97
C GLY A 376 3.85 24.59 12.10
N ASP A 377 3.96 25.57 13.00
CA ASP A 377 4.90 25.55 14.13
C ASP A 377 4.71 24.37 15.07
N TYR A 378 3.50 23.79 15.15
CA TYR A 378 3.26 22.61 15.96
C TYR A 378 4.11 21.44 15.47
N PHE A 379 4.14 21.19 14.16
CA PHE A 379 5.03 20.19 13.58
C PHE A 379 6.50 20.62 13.63
N THR A 380 6.81 21.86 13.21
CA THR A 380 8.20 22.32 13.14
C THR A 380 8.94 22.18 14.47
N ASN A 381 8.24 22.40 15.59
CA ASN A 381 8.79 22.30 16.94
C ASN A 381 8.56 20.94 17.63
N SER A 382 7.96 19.96 16.95
CA SER A 382 7.68 18.64 17.51
C SER A 382 8.94 17.77 17.64
N ASN A 383 8.87 16.75 18.50
CA ASN A 383 9.89 15.69 18.54
C ASN A 383 9.91 14.87 17.25
N LEU A 384 8.75 14.69 16.61
CA LEU A 384 8.65 13.99 15.31
C LEU A 384 9.57 14.62 14.25
N ASN A 385 9.60 15.96 14.17
CA ASN A 385 10.51 16.68 13.28
C ASN A 385 11.95 16.68 13.81
N LYS A 386 12.15 16.91 15.12
CA LYS A 386 13.46 16.99 15.75
C LYS A 386 14.30 15.71 15.57
N GLU A 387 13.68 14.56 15.79
CA GLU A 387 14.34 13.25 15.75
C GLU A 387 14.77 12.84 14.33
N TYR A 388 14.11 13.38 13.30
CA TYR A 388 14.48 13.16 11.90
C TYR A 388 15.38 14.28 11.33
N ALA A 389 14.89 15.51 11.29
CA ALA A 389 15.55 16.63 10.62
C ALA A 389 16.54 17.38 11.53
N GLY A 390 16.43 17.23 12.85
CA GLY A 390 17.23 18.01 13.82
C GLY A 390 16.74 19.45 14.01
N GLU A 391 15.70 19.84 13.28
CA GLU A 391 15.09 21.18 13.28
C GLU A 391 14.13 21.39 14.47
N GLY A 392 13.84 22.65 14.79
CA GLY A 392 12.86 23.02 15.81
C GLY A 392 13.34 22.95 17.26
N THR A 393 12.39 23.23 18.16
CA THR A 393 12.59 23.35 19.62
C THR A 393 12.17 22.12 20.43
N GLY A 394 11.83 21.00 19.76
CA GLY A 394 11.53 19.72 20.41
C GLY A 394 12.64 19.30 21.38
N ASN A 395 12.25 18.62 22.47
CA ASN A 395 13.15 18.24 23.55
C ASN A 395 13.86 16.89 23.34
N ALA A 396 13.61 16.22 22.21
CA ALA A 396 14.32 15.01 21.83
C ALA A 396 15.83 15.24 21.80
N THR A 397 16.57 14.35 22.46
CA THR A 397 18.03 14.45 22.62
C THR A 397 18.80 13.66 21.58
N TYR A 398 18.11 12.99 20.66
CA TYR A 398 18.70 12.16 19.61
C TYR A 398 18.18 12.57 18.22
N ASN A 399 18.96 12.21 17.19
CA ASN A 399 18.60 12.38 15.79
C ASN A 399 19.00 11.11 15.03
N MET A 400 18.04 10.43 14.39
CA MET A 400 18.26 9.09 13.81
C MET A 400 19.33 9.09 12.73
N ARG A 401 19.32 10.09 11.83
CA ARG A 401 20.35 10.21 10.77
C ARG A 401 21.75 10.36 11.38
N THR A 402 21.88 11.16 12.44
CA THR A 402 23.15 11.35 13.14
C THR A 402 23.63 10.05 13.80
N GLN A 403 22.73 9.32 14.47
CA GLN A 403 23.05 8.03 15.10
C GLN A 403 23.49 6.99 14.06
N LEU A 404 22.74 6.88 12.96
CA LEU A 404 23.06 5.97 11.86
C LEU A 404 24.37 6.32 11.17
N ALA A 405 24.64 7.60 10.94
CA ALA A 405 25.90 8.05 10.33
C ALA A 405 27.11 7.80 11.24
N GLN A 406 26.99 8.01 12.56
CA GLN A 406 28.08 7.83 13.51
C GLN A 406 28.32 6.35 13.86
N GLY A 407 27.24 5.59 14.08
CA GLY A 407 27.30 4.18 14.47
C GLY A 407 27.50 3.22 13.29
N GLY A 408 27.17 3.66 12.07
CA GLY A 408 27.34 2.89 10.83
C GLY A 408 26.65 1.53 10.87
N THR A 409 27.26 0.55 10.19
CA THR A 409 26.71 -0.82 10.08
C THR A 409 26.49 -1.50 11.44
N SER A 410 27.37 -1.28 12.42
CA SER A 410 27.20 -1.89 13.76
C SER A 410 25.93 -1.41 14.46
N TYR A 411 25.59 -0.12 14.33
CA TYR A 411 24.34 0.42 14.87
C TYR A 411 23.13 -0.05 14.06
N ALA A 412 23.23 -0.05 12.72
CA ALA A 412 22.17 -0.55 11.84
C ALA A 412 21.84 -2.04 12.05
N GLN A 413 22.80 -2.83 12.51
CA GLN A 413 22.65 -4.25 12.85
C GLN A 413 22.28 -4.48 14.32
N GLY A 414 22.06 -3.42 15.12
CA GLY A 414 21.77 -3.56 16.55
C GLY A 414 22.91 -4.18 17.37
N ALA A 415 24.14 -4.16 16.86
CA ALA A 415 25.31 -4.63 17.59
C ALA A 415 25.82 -3.59 18.60
N THR A 416 25.54 -2.32 18.34
CA THR A 416 25.83 -1.18 19.23
C THR A 416 24.62 -0.27 19.29
N GLY A 417 24.24 0.21 20.47
CA GLY A 417 23.03 1.02 20.63
C GLY A 417 21.75 0.19 20.54
N ASP A 418 20.64 0.86 20.27
CA ASP A 418 19.30 0.27 20.23
C ASP A 418 18.52 0.98 19.11
N ILE A 419 18.58 0.44 17.90
CA ILE A 419 17.91 1.03 16.73
C ILE A 419 16.40 0.83 16.81
N PHE A 420 15.94 -0.27 17.42
CA PHE A 420 14.51 -0.56 17.53
C PHE A 420 13.83 0.45 18.44
N ASN A 421 14.43 0.78 19.57
CA ASN A 421 13.90 1.77 20.50
C ASN A 421 13.90 3.18 19.90
N ALA A 422 14.95 3.55 19.15
CA ALA A 422 15.00 4.84 18.45
C ALA A 422 13.88 4.98 17.40
N LEU A 423 13.68 3.95 16.58
CA LEU A 423 12.58 3.94 15.61
C LEU A 423 11.21 3.86 16.28
N TYR A 424 11.09 3.11 17.38
CA TYR A 424 9.85 2.97 18.13
C TYR A 424 9.37 4.31 18.70
N TYR A 425 10.25 5.04 19.40
CA TYR A 425 9.86 6.32 20.01
C TYR A 425 9.62 7.43 18.98
N TRP A 426 10.34 7.41 17.85
CA TRP A 426 10.00 8.29 16.73
C TRP A 426 8.62 7.98 16.14
N GLY A 427 8.29 6.69 16.05
CA GLY A 427 6.95 6.22 15.76
C GLY A 427 5.90 6.76 16.73
N VAL A 428 6.14 6.60 18.04
CA VAL A 428 5.26 7.08 19.11
C VAL A 428 5.02 8.58 19.02
N ALA A 429 6.02 9.39 18.67
CA ALA A 429 5.85 10.83 18.48
C ALA A 429 4.78 11.16 17.42
N PHE A 430 4.64 10.36 16.36
CA PHE A 430 3.51 10.50 15.43
C PHE A 430 2.19 10.06 16.09
N GLY A 431 2.19 8.91 16.74
CA GLY A 431 0.99 8.30 17.32
C GLY A 431 0.34 9.11 18.44
N GLU A 432 1.15 9.72 19.31
CA GLU A 432 0.68 10.51 20.46
C GLU A 432 0.33 11.95 20.10
N ASP A 433 1.04 12.57 19.14
CA ASP A 433 0.89 14.01 18.87
C ASP A 433 0.05 14.32 17.60
N PHE A 434 -0.11 13.38 16.67
CA PHE A 434 -0.76 13.65 15.37
C PHE A 434 -1.90 12.68 14.99
N ALA A 435 -1.85 11.41 15.38
CA ALA A 435 -2.86 10.40 15.00
C ALA A 435 -4.18 10.48 15.83
N PRO A 436 -5.33 9.93 15.35
CA PRO A 436 -6.67 10.14 15.91
C PRO A 436 -6.95 9.61 17.33
N PRO A 437 -7.69 10.37 18.17
CA PRO A 437 -7.57 11.81 18.31
C PRO A 437 -7.28 12.23 19.76
N ASN A 438 -6.35 13.19 19.88
CA ASN A 438 -6.35 14.17 20.98
C ASN A 438 -7.50 15.20 20.86
N GLU A 439 -8.45 15.00 19.93
CA GLU A 439 -9.72 15.76 19.80
C GLU A 439 -10.94 14.84 19.65
N GLY A 440 -11.26 14.09 20.70
CA GLY A 440 -12.65 13.95 21.21
C GLY A 440 -13.80 13.40 20.36
N SER A 441 -13.64 12.97 19.10
CA SER A 441 -14.69 12.19 18.41
C SER A 441 -14.17 11.36 17.24
N SER A 442 -14.24 10.03 17.37
CA SER A 442 -14.08 9.11 16.26
C SER A 442 -15.11 9.40 15.16
N GLY A 443 -14.68 9.50 13.89
CA GLY A 443 -15.57 9.57 12.73
C GLY A 443 -16.02 10.97 12.26
N SER A 444 -15.35 12.06 12.69
CA SER A 444 -15.74 13.45 12.36
C SER A 444 -14.74 14.22 11.49
N TYR A 445 -13.76 13.55 10.86
CA TYR A 445 -12.77 14.22 10.02
C TYR A 445 -13.35 14.78 8.72
N THR A 446 -13.17 16.10 8.51
CA THR A 446 -13.32 16.71 7.19
C THR A 446 -12.27 16.17 6.21
N ILE A 447 -12.53 16.21 4.90
CA ILE A 447 -11.57 15.77 3.87
C ILE A 447 -10.19 16.44 4.02
N PRO A 448 -10.08 17.77 4.24
CA PRO A 448 -8.78 18.41 4.47
C PRO A 448 -8.04 17.88 5.71
N GLN A 449 -8.76 17.56 6.80
CA GLN A 449 -8.13 16.96 7.99
C GLN A 449 -7.62 15.53 7.70
N GLN A 450 -8.36 14.74 6.90
CA GLN A 450 -7.89 13.44 6.44
C GLN A 450 -6.62 13.61 5.59
N GLU A 451 -6.60 14.57 4.66
CA GLU A 451 -5.43 14.87 3.81
C GLU A 451 -4.19 15.28 4.63
N ASN A 452 -4.36 16.13 5.64
CA ASN A 452 -3.30 16.56 6.54
C ASN A 452 -2.70 15.40 7.35
N LEU A 453 -3.56 14.57 7.94
CA LEU A 453 -3.14 13.42 8.73
C LEU A 453 -2.49 12.33 7.86
N TYR A 454 -3.09 12.03 6.71
CA TYR A 454 -2.53 11.07 5.75
C TYR A 454 -1.17 11.53 5.24
N GLY A 455 -1.03 12.81 4.89
CA GLY A 455 0.25 13.41 4.50
C GLY A 455 1.31 13.32 5.59
N THR A 456 0.92 13.42 6.86
CA THR A 456 1.85 13.27 8.00
C THR A 456 2.33 11.84 8.18
N ALA A 457 1.43 10.86 8.05
CA ALA A 457 1.78 9.44 8.08
C ALA A 457 2.70 9.08 6.89
N GLN A 458 2.37 9.56 5.67
CA GLN A 458 3.18 9.39 4.48
C GLN A 458 4.57 10.02 4.62
N TRP A 459 4.68 11.21 5.24
CA TRP A 459 5.96 11.83 5.52
C TRP A 459 6.84 10.95 6.41
N GLN A 460 6.31 10.42 7.52
CA GLN A 460 7.09 9.53 8.40
C GLN A 460 7.52 8.26 7.65
N LEU A 461 6.64 7.68 6.85
CA LEU A 461 6.95 6.51 6.01
C LEU A 461 8.06 6.83 5.00
N LEU A 462 7.95 7.93 4.26
CA LEU A 462 8.95 8.35 3.28
C LEU A 462 10.31 8.61 3.93
N LYS A 463 10.33 9.27 5.09
CA LYS A 463 11.58 9.50 5.83
C LYS A 463 12.16 8.19 6.39
N SER A 464 11.32 7.22 6.75
CA SER A 464 11.76 5.85 7.07
C SER A 464 12.39 5.16 5.87
N TRP A 465 11.79 5.28 4.69
CA TRP A 465 12.34 4.79 3.44
C TRP A 465 13.69 5.46 3.12
N GLU A 466 13.79 6.78 3.30
CA GLU A 466 15.03 7.53 3.09
C GLU A 466 16.16 7.01 4.00
N LEU A 467 15.89 6.80 5.29
CA LEU A 467 16.84 6.16 6.21
C LEU A 467 17.22 4.75 5.75
N ALA A 468 16.25 3.98 5.24
CA ALA A 468 16.50 2.62 4.79
C ALA A 468 17.45 2.56 3.60
N GLN A 469 17.27 3.47 2.63
CA GLN A 469 18.13 3.58 1.47
C GLN A 469 19.53 4.12 1.81
N ASP A 470 19.60 5.23 2.55
CA ASP A 470 20.88 5.91 2.81
C ASP A 470 21.83 5.13 3.72
N PHE A 471 21.29 4.30 4.62
CA PHE A 471 22.08 3.53 5.59
C PHE A 471 22.02 2.02 5.36
N ALA A 472 21.54 1.59 4.19
CA ALA A 472 21.42 0.19 3.79
C ALA A 472 20.69 -0.66 4.85
N LEU A 473 19.63 -0.12 5.46
CA LEU A 473 18.91 -0.80 6.53
C LEU A 473 18.25 -2.08 6.01
N GLU A 474 17.84 -2.11 4.74
CA GLU A 474 17.10 -3.23 4.15
C GLU A 474 17.87 -4.56 4.15
N GLN A 475 19.20 -4.51 4.16
CA GLN A 475 20.08 -5.68 4.32
C GLN A 475 20.56 -5.89 5.76
N ASN A 476 20.53 -4.86 6.60
CA ASN A 476 21.08 -4.90 7.97
C ASN A 476 20.01 -5.21 9.04
N CYS A 477 18.77 -4.77 8.85
CA CYS A 477 17.68 -4.97 9.80
C CYS A 477 17.35 -6.42 10.09
N PRO A 478 17.43 -7.38 9.13
CA PRO A 478 17.29 -8.78 9.50
C PRO A 478 18.30 -9.25 10.55
N THR A 479 19.52 -8.70 10.53
CA THR A 479 20.52 -8.96 11.57
C THR A 479 20.18 -8.23 12.87
N ALA A 480 19.63 -7.01 12.81
CA ALA A 480 19.14 -6.30 13.99
C ALA A 480 18.02 -7.06 14.73
N TRP A 481 17.07 -7.66 14.00
CA TRP A 481 16.05 -8.54 14.56
C TRP A 481 16.66 -9.72 15.35
N VAL A 482 17.74 -10.32 14.86
CA VAL A 482 18.45 -11.39 15.57
C VAL A 482 19.19 -10.84 16.79
N ASN A 483 19.87 -9.71 16.67
CA ASN A 483 20.72 -9.15 17.71
C ASN A 483 19.92 -8.57 18.88
N GLU A 484 18.90 -7.76 18.61
CA GLU A 484 18.10 -7.06 19.62
C GLU A 484 16.96 -7.94 20.14
N GLU A 485 16.23 -8.62 19.26
CA GLU A 485 15.00 -9.35 19.62
C GLU A 485 15.14 -10.87 19.72
N LYS A 486 16.31 -11.41 19.40
CA LYS A 486 16.56 -12.87 19.31
C LYS A 486 15.58 -13.54 18.35
N ALA A 487 15.18 -12.82 17.30
CA ALA A 487 14.23 -13.30 16.31
C ALA A 487 14.79 -14.53 15.58
N PRO A 488 14.08 -15.67 15.57
CA PRO A 488 14.62 -16.94 15.07
C PRO A 488 14.47 -17.14 13.56
N LYS A 489 13.72 -16.26 12.87
CA LYS A 489 13.40 -16.38 11.44
C LYS A 489 13.77 -15.10 10.68
N PRO A 490 15.04 -14.65 10.70
CA PRO A 490 15.45 -13.45 9.97
C PRO A 490 15.08 -13.57 8.48
N GLU A 491 14.42 -12.55 7.95
CA GLU A 491 14.20 -12.42 6.52
C GLU A 491 15.51 -12.18 5.76
N LYS A 492 15.55 -12.45 4.46
CA LYS A 492 16.73 -12.08 3.64
C LYS A 492 16.91 -10.56 3.56
N ARG A 493 15.79 -9.83 3.52
CA ARG A 493 15.69 -8.37 3.47
C ARG A 493 14.50 -7.93 4.30
N GLY A 494 14.59 -6.75 4.91
CA GLY A 494 13.47 -6.20 5.66
C GLY A 494 13.79 -4.90 6.36
N TRP A 495 12.78 -4.28 6.96
CA TRP A 495 12.90 -3.06 7.74
C TRP A 495 13.05 -3.36 9.23
N CYS A 496 13.52 -2.35 9.97
CA CYS A 496 13.87 -2.47 11.39
C CYS A 496 12.68 -2.14 12.30
N GLY A 497 12.69 -2.73 13.49
CA GLY A 497 11.88 -2.27 14.62
C GLY A 497 10.46 -2.78 14.64
N TYR A 498 9.85 -2.71 15.83
CA TYR A 498 8.45 -3.07 16.02
C TYR A 498 7.48 -2.03 15.48
N TRP A 499 7.89 -0.76 15.31
CA TRP A 499 6.98 0.26 14.84
C TRP A 499 6.53 0.03 13.40
N ARG A 500 5.23 0.15 13.18
CA ARG A 500 4.55 -0.27 11.96
C ARG A 500 4.42 0.89 10.98
N PHE A 501 5.53 1.50 10.58
CA PHE A 501 5.55 2.71 9.74
C PHE A 501 4.67 2.57 8.49
N VAL A 502 4.72 1.41 7.83
CA VAL A 502 3.95 1.12 6.62
C VAL A 502 2.47 0.91 6.97
N PHE A 503 2.21 0.06 7.95
CA PHE A 503 0.85 -0.29 8.39
C PHE A 503 0.05 0.92 8.88
N ASN A 504 0.72 1.83 9.60
CA ASN A 504 0.08 3.00 10.23
C ASN A 504 -0.31 4.10 9.23
N VAL A 505 0.13 4.03 7.97
CA VAL A 505 -0.39 4.90 6.89
C VAL A 505 -1.79 4.48 6.45
N SER A 506 -2.20 3.23 6.71
CA SER A 506 -3.50 2.72 6.32
C SER A 506 -4.65 3.62 6.80
N PRO A 507 -5.57 4.04 5.92
CA PRO A 507 -6.71 4.86 6.34
C PRO A 507 -7.63 4.14 7.33
N HIS A 508 -7.59 2.80 7.39
CA HIS A 508 -8.23 2.04 8.46
C HIS A 508 -7.60 2.33 9.84
N ILE A 509 -6.27 2.37 9.92
CA ILE A 509 -5.55 2.67 11.17
C ILE A 509 -5.66 4.15 11.54
N LEU A 510 -5.65 5.02 10.54
CA LEU A 510 -5.94 6.45 10.71
C LEU A 510 -7.44 6.73 10.96
N ASN A 511 -8.26 5.69 11.15
CA ASN A 511 -9.67 5.78 11.53
C ASN A 511 -10.47 6.75 10.64
N PHE A 512 -10.17 6.77 9.34
CA PHE A 512 -10.95 7.56 8.39
C PHE A 512 -12.34 6.94 8.22
N PRO A 513 -13.39 7.76 8.12
CA PRO A 513 -14.74 7.24 7.87
C PRO A 513 -14.78 6.50 6.54
N ILE A 514 -15.60 5.45 6.42
CA ILE A 514 -15.79 4.73 5.16
C ILE A 514 -16.52 5.62 4.15
N ASP A 515 -17.55 6.32 4.62
CA ASP A 515 -18.28 7.32 3.85
C ASP A 515 -17.56 8.67 3.91
N ASN A 516 -17.67 9.47 2.86
CA ASN A 516 -17.03 10.80 2.79
C ASN A 516 -15.53 10.78 3.12
N ASN A 517 -14.80 9.88 2.46
CA ASN A 517 -13.37 9.71 2.62
C ASN A 517 -12.59 10.34 1.47
N MET A 518 -11.33 10.70 1.71
CA MET A 518 -10.47 11.38 0.72
C MET A 518 -10.13 10.54 -0.53
N PHE A 519 -10.43 9.23 -0.53
CA PHE A 519 -10.26 8.33 -1.68
C PHE A 519 -11.52 8.19 -2.54
N GLY A 520 -12.53 9.02 -2.28
CA GLY A 520 -13.73 9.18 -3.13
C GLY A 520 -14.75 8.05 -3.07
N SER A 521 -14.41 6.88 -2.52
CA SER A 521 -15.32 5.74 -2.40
C SER A 521 -14.89 4.77 -1.29
N ALA A 522 -15.83 3.95 -0.80
CA ALA A 522 -15.53 2.88 0.16
C ALA A 522 -14.52 1.87 -0.42
N VAL A 523 -14.69 1.46 -1.68
CA VAL A 523 -13.77 0.53 -2.34
C VAL A 523 -12.36 1.13 -2.48
N GLY A 524 -12.24 2.41 -2.84
CA GLY A 524 -10.94 3.11 -2.91
C GLY A 524 -10.22 3.12 -1.56
N GLN A 525 -10.95 3.40 -0.48
CA GLN A 525 -10.41 3.41 0.88
C GLN A 525 -9.97 2.01 1.35
N TYR A 526 -10.74 0.97 1.06
CA TYR A 526 -10.36 -0.41 1.39
C TYR A 526 -9.19 -0.92 0.54
N VAL A 527 -9.09 -0.51 -0.73
CA VAL A 527 -7.90 -0.81 -1.56
C VAL A 527 -6.66 -0.19 -0.95
N LYS A 528 -6.69 1.12 -0.62
CA LYS A 528 -5.54 1.79 -0.01
C LYS A 528 -5.19 1.19 1.36
N SER A 529 -6.18 0.78 2.16
CA SER A 529 -5.94 0.05 3.42
C SER A 529 -5.22 -1.27 3.20
N ASN A 530 -5.69 -2.08 2.25
CA ASN A 530 -5.10 -3.38 1.92
C ASN A 530 -3.68 -3.25 1.34
N GLN A 531 -3.42 -2.21 0.55
CA GLN A 531 -2.12 -1.92 -0.03
C GLN A 531 -1.05 -1.75 1.06
N TRP A 532 -1.32 -0.91 2.07
CA TRP A 532 -0.41 -0.68 3.18
C TRP A 532 -0.25 -1.91 4.09
N TYR A 533 -1.34 -2.66 4.31
CA TYR A 533 -1.31 -3.88 5.11
C TYR A 533 -0.46 -4.99 4.48
N TYR A 534 -0.53 -5.13 3.15
CA TYR A 534 0.26 -6.13 2.45
C TYR A 534 1.73 -5.71 2.33
N LEU A 535 2.01 -4.41 2.11
CA LEU A 535 3.38 -3.89 2.16
C LEU A 535 4.05 -4.13 3.52
N GLN A 536 3.32 -4.02 4.63
CA GLN A 536 3.87 -4.28 5.96
C GLN A 536 4.45 -5.69 6.09
N ILE A 537 3.76 -6.74 5.62
CA ILE A 537 4.26 -8.12 5.71
C ILE A 537 5.37 -8.45 4.70
N LEU A 538 5.48 -7.66 3.63
CA LEU A 538 6.60 -7.76 2.67
C LEU A 538 7.88 -7.14 3.25
N LEU A 539 7.75 -5.98 3.90
CA LEU A 539 8.86 -5.17 4.39
C LEU A 539 9.29 -5.55 5.80
N ASN A 540 8.35 -5.84 6.69
CA ASN A 540 8.64 -6.11 8.09
C ASN A 540 7.58 -7.03 8.73
N PRO A 541 7.65 -8.35 8.47
CA PRO A 541 6.78 -9.33 9.12
C PRO A 541 7.15 -9.60 10.58
N GLY A 542 8.37 -9.22 11.02
CA GLY A 542 8.86 -9.39 12.39
C GLY A 542 9.92 -10.48 12.58
N SER A 543 10.28 -11.22 11.54
CA SER A 543 11.35 -12.24 11.59
C SER A 543 11.17 -13.33 12.67
N GLY A 544 9.93 -13.63 13.03
CA GLY A 544 9.54 -14.56 14.08
C GLY A 544 9.60 -13.98 15.48
N ALA A 545 9.86 -12.68 15.67
CA ALA A 545 9.97 -12.09 16.99
C ALA A 545 8.64 -11.93 17.72
N HIS A 546 7.55 -11.77 16.94
CA HIS A 546 6.14 -11.53 17.28
C HIS A 546 5.88 -10.89 18.65
N ASN A 547 5.16 -9.76 18.66
CA ASN A 547 4.75 -9.14 19.90
C ASN A 547 3.34 -8.57 19.79
N VAL A 548 2.33 -9.39 20.13
CA VAL A 548 0.91 -9.00 20.21
C VAL A 548 0.38 -8.55 18.84
N GLN A 549 0.57 -7.28 18.51
CA GLN A 549 0.11 -6.60 17.30
C GLN A 549 1.27 -5.91 16.56
N MET A 550 2.51 -6.26 16.91
CA MET A 550 3.74 -5.66 16.42
C MET A 550 4.70 -6.74 15.89
N PRO A 551 5.40 -6.49 14.77
CA PRO A 551 5.24 -5.35 13.86
C PRO A 551 4.02 -5.47 12.93
N VAL A 552 3.22 -6.51 13.08
CA VAL A 552 2.03 -6.77 12.25
C VAL A 552 0.84 -7.02 13.15
N ASP A 553 -0.28 -6.37 12.83
CA ASP A 553 -1.59 -6.66 13.42
C ASP A 553 -2.32 -7.68 12.52
N TRP A 554 -2.05 -8.97 12.76
CA TRP A 554 -2.44 -10.05 11.85
C TRP A 554 -3.95 -10.14 11.63
N GLN A 555 -4.74 -10.02 12.68
CA GLN A 555 -6.17 -10.32 12.64
C GLN A 555 -7.00 -9.23 11.97
N TYR A 556 -6.61 -7.95 12.13
CA TYR A 556 -7.29 -6.86 11.45
C TYR A 556 -7.14 -6.95 9.92
N ALA A 557 -6.05 -7.54 9.45
CA ALA A 557 -5.85 -7.77 8.02
C ALA A 557 -6.89 -8.73 7.43
N TYR A 558 -7.27 -9.79 8.16
CA TYR A 558 -8.26 -10.76 7.70
C TYR A 558 -9.64 -10.12 7.51
N GLY A 559 -10.06 -9.27 8.47
CA GLY A 559 -11.31 -8.51 8.34
C GLY A 559 -11.27 -7.49 7.21
N LEU A 560 -10.13 -6.84 6.95
CA LEU A 560 -10.00 -5.88 5.85
C LEU A 560 -10.01 -6.53 4.46
N LEU A 561 -9.55 -7.78 4.34
CA LEU A 561 -9.69 -8.57 3.13
C LEU A 561 -11.18 -8.83 2.82
N ASP A 562 -11.96 -9.21 3.84
CA ASP A 562 -13.40 -9.41 3.70
C ASP A 562 -14.13 -8.10 3.36
N ASN A 563 -13.80 -6.98 4.02
CA ASN A 563 -14.39 -5.68 3.71
C ASN A 563 -14.11 -5.25 2.25
N LEU A 564 -12.90 -5.48 1.74
CA LEU A 564 -12.57 -5.19 0.34
C LEU A 564 -13.38 -6.09 -0.60
N TYR A 565 -13.53 -7.37 -0.27
CA TYR A 565 -14.39 -8.28 -1.03
C TYR A 565 -15.85 -7.80 -1.04
N GLN A 566 -16.41 -7.39 0.10
CA GLN A 566 -17.78 -6.88 0.17
C GLN A 566 -17.96 -5.61 -0.67
N ALA A 567 -16.97 -4.71 -0.66
CA ALA A 567 -17.02 -3.46 -1.42
C ALA A 567 -16.78 -3.62 -2.93
N SER A 568 -15.99 -4.62 -3.35
CA SER A 568 -15.59 -4.83 -4.76
C SER A 568 -16.29 -6.00 -5.47
N GLY A 569 -16.88 -6.92 -4.70
CA GLY A 569 -17.39 -8.20 -5.18
C GLY A 569 -16.31 -9.23 -5.55
N ARG A 570 -15.02 -8.90 -5.42
CA ARG A 570 -13.88 -9.73 -5.83
C ARG A 570 -13.32 -10.53 -4.65
N THR A 571 -13.27 -11.85 -4.79
CA THR A 571 -12.60 -12.74 -3.84
C THR A 571 -11.09 -12.83 -4.12
N GLU A 572 -10.29 -12.94 -3.06
CA GLU A 572 -8.82 -13.08 -3.12
C GLU A 572 -8.34 -14.17 -2.12
N PRO A 573 -8.77 -15.43 -2.29
CA PRO A 573 -8.52 -16.50 -1.33
C PRO A 573 -7.04 -16.82 -1.15
N ILE A 574 -6.21 -16.64 -2.18
CA ILE A 574 -4.78 -16.95 -2.13
C ILE A 574 -4.02 -15.84 -1.42
N ARG A 575 -4.35 -14.57 -1.68
CA ARG A 575 -3.80 -13.44 -0.91
C ARG A 575 -4.17 -13.55 0.58
N ASN A 576 -5.41 -13.93 0.88
CA ASN A 576 -5.85 -14.21 2.25
C ASN A 576 -5.06 -15.37 2.88
N PHE A 577 -4.96 -16.50 2.16
CA PHE A 577 -4.17 -17.66 2.60
C PHE A 577 -2.70 -17.31 2.89
N LEU A 578 -2.04 -16.54 2.02
CA LEU A 578 -0.65 -16.12 2.21
C LEU A 578 -0.46 -15.28 3.48
N TYR A 579 -1.43 -14.42 3.80
CA TYR A 579 -1.39 -13.62 5.03
C TYR A 579 -1.48 -14.51 6.27
N VAL A 580 -2.44 -15.44 6.31
CA VAL A 580 -2.61 -16.38 7.44
C VAL A 580 -1.42 -17.33 7.57
N LEU A 581 -0.92 -17.87 6.45
CA LEU A 581 0.25 -18.74 6.42
C LEU A 581 1.49 -18.01 6.96
N LYS A 582 1.71 -16.77 6.53
CA LYS A 582 2.83 -15.97 7.01
C LYS A 582 2.70 -15.72 8.51
N GLY A 583 1.52 -15.35 9.01
CA GLY A 583 1.28 -15.18 10.45
C GLY A 583 1.58 -16.45 11.25
N ALA A 584 1.07 -17.60 10.79
CA ALA A 584 1.37 -18.90 11.41
C ALA A 584 2.88 -19.21 11.41
N GLN A 585 3.59 -18.89 10.33
CA GLN A 585 5.03 -19.06 10.26
C GLN A 585 5.78 -18.10 11.18
N GLU A 586 5.34 -16.86 11.34
CA GLU A 586 5.97 -15.93 12.30
C GLU A 586 5.76 -16.38 13.76
N MET A 587 4.70 -17.14 14.06
CA MET A 587 4.35 -17.59 15.42
C MET A 587 4.86 -18.99 15.79
N ASP A 588 5.14 -19.84 14.79
CA ASP A 588 5.86 -21.10 14.99
C ASP A 588 7.37 -20.82 15.13
N ASN A 589 7.72 -20.03 16.15
CA ASN A 589 9.02 -19.42 16.37
C ASN A 589 9.80 -20.06 17.54
N GLY A 590 9.30 -21.15 18.11
CA GLY A 590 9.92 -21.84 19.23
C GLY A 590 9.56 -21.28 20.62
N VAL A 591 8.75 -20.21 20.72
CA VAL A 591 8.19 -19.75 22.01
C VAL A 591 7.08 -20.69 22.49
N GLY A 592 6.31 -21.27 21.56
CA GLY A 592 5.21 -22.18 21.88
C GLY A 592 3.99 -21.43 22.47
N VAL A 593 3.24 -22.09 23.34
CA VAL A 593 1.90 -21.64 23.79
C VAL A 593 1.87 -21.03 25.20
N THR A 594 3.04 -20.96 25.85
CA THR A 594 3.20 -20.45 27.22
C THR A 594 3.29 -18.92 27.29
N ASP A 595 3.55 -18.27 26.16
CA ASP A 595 3.55 -16.82 26.01
C ASP A 595 2.81 -16.46 24.71
N VAL A 596 1.50 -16.25 24.83
CA VAL A 596 0.61 -15.96 23.69
C VAL A 596 0.81 -14.55 23.12
N ASN A 597 1.63 -13.71 23.75
CA ASN A 597 2.02 -12.44 23.15
C ASN A 597 3.14 -12.60 22.13
N ARG A 598 3.90 -13.70 22.20
CA ARG A 598 5.06 -13.92 21.34
C ARG A 598 5.04 -15.24 20.57
N GLY A 599 4.28 -16.22 21.02
CA GLY A 599 4.28 -17.56 20.44
C GLY A 599 3.03 -17.91 19.68
N TRP A 600 2.71 -19.21 19.70
CA TRP A 600 1.62 -19.82 18.96
C TRP A 600 0.26 -19.54 19.62
N THR A 601 -0.69 -19.00 18.85
CA THR A 601 -2.04 -18.70 19.33
C THR A 601 -3.08 -19.26 18.37
N THR A 602 -4.25 -19.68 18.87
CA THR A 602 -5.37 -20.08 17.98
C THR A 602 -5.98 -18.89 17.24
N ARG A 603 -5.71 -17.67 17.72
CA ARG A 603 -6.38 -16.46 17.27
C ARG A 603 -5.74 -15.90 16.02
N ASP A 604 -4.42 -15.87 15.96
CA ASP A 604 -3.67 -15.28 14.85
C ASP A 604 -3.36 -16.29 13.72
N THR A 605 -3.47 -17.58 14.01
CA THR A 605 -3.06 -18.68 13.09
C THR A 605 -4.24 -19.53 12.59
N SER A 606 -5.47 -19.13 12.88
CA SER A 606 -6.66 -19.97 12.76
C SER A 606 -6.89 -20.53 11.35
N PRO A 607 -7.16 -21.84 11.19
CA PRO A 607 -7.55 -22.42 9.90
C PRO A 607 -8.93 -21.92 9.44
N LEU A 608 -9.74 -21.36 10.35
CA LEU A 608 -11.03 -20.76 9.99
C LEU A 608 -10.84 -19.49 9.16
N ASP A 609 -9.71 -18.78 9.31
CA ASP A 609 -9.43 -17.58 8.50
C ASP A 609 -8.95 -17.97 7.09
N VAL A 610 -8.41 -19.18 6.88
CA VAL A 610 -8.11 -19.71 5.54
C VAL A 610 -9.38 -20.18 4.83
N TRP A 611 -10.26 -20.89 5.53
CA TRP A 611 -11.53 -21.36 4.95
C TRP A 611 -12.54 -20.21 4.79
N SER A 612 -12.68 -19.35 5.80
CA SER A 612 -13.44 -18.10 5.81
C SER A 612 -14.75 -18.11 5.00
N GLY A 613 -15.70 -18.92 5.44
CA GLY A 613 -17.02 -19.06 4.82
C GLY A 613 -17.05 -19.93 3.55
N GLY A 614 -15.92 -20.50 3.15
CA GLY A 614 -15.81 -21.50 2.09
C GLY A 614 -16.31 -20.99 0.75
N GLN A 615 -17.08 -21.82 0.05
CA GLN A 615 -17.67 -21.49 -1.25
C GLN A 615 -18.67 -20.32 -1.20
N ASN A 616 -19.20 -20.00 -0.01
CA ASN A 616 -20.07 -18.84 0.20
C ASN A 616 -19.29 -17.58 0.66
N GLY A 617 -18.02 -17.73 1.01
CA GLY A 617 -17.14 -16.68 1.49
C GLY A 617 -15.94 -16.47 0.57
N VAL A 618 -14.73 -16.53 1.13
CA VAL A 618 -13.51 -16.14 0.43
C VAL A 618 -13.19 -17.01 -0.79
N TRP A 619 -13.70 -18.25 -0.85
CA TRP A 619 -13.49 -19.19 -1.97
C TRP A 619 -14.58 -19.11 -3.04
N ARG A 620 -15.54 -18.18 -2.92
CA ARG A 620 -16.61 -18.01 -3.90
C ARG A 620 -16.07 -17.82 -5.32
N GLY A 621 -16.57 -18.63 -6.25
CA GLY A 621 -16.19 -18.60 -7.67
C GLY A 621 -14.92 -19.38 -8.00
N THR A 622 -14.31 -20.04 -7.02
CA THR A 622 -13.19 -20.98 -7.23
C THR A 622 -13.69 -22.42 -7.35
N SER A 623 -12.85 -23.33 -7.85
CA SER A 623 -13.17 -24.76 -7.84
C SER A 623 -13.18 -25.30 -6.40
N PRO A 624 -14.20 -26.06 -5.98
CA PRO A 624 -14.21 -26.74 -4.68
C PRO A 624 -12.97 -27.61 -4.45
N THR A 625 -12.44 -28.25 -5.50
CA THR A 625 -11.21 -29.06 -5.40
C THR A 625 -9.99 -28.22 -5.02
N THR A 626 -9.90 -26.98 -5.52
CA THR A 626 -8.80 -26.06 -5.18
C THR A 626 -8.90 -25.60 -3.74
N GLU A 627 -10.10 -25.20 -3.29
CA GLU A 627 -10.36 -24.85 -1.90
C GLU A 627 -9.98 -26.02 -0.98
N GLN A 628 -10.56 -27.20 -1.22
CA GLN A 628 -10.32 -28.39 -0.41
C GLN A 628 -8.82 -28.69 -0.31
N ALA A 629 -8.08 -28.64 -1.43
CA ALA A 629 -6.66 -28.90 -1.43
C ALA A 629 -5.88 -27.93 -0.53
N VAL A 630 -6.13 -26.62 -0.65
CA VAL A 630 -5.42 -25.57 0.13
C VAL A 630 -5.82 -25.60 1.59
N VAL A 631 -7.12 -25.65 1.88
CA VAL A 631 -7.67 -25.68 3.25
C VAL A 631 -7.20 -26.93 3.98
N ASN A 632 -7.25 -28.11 3.33
CA ASN A 632 -6.76 -29.35 3.94
C ASN A 632 -5.26 -29.31 4.24
N ALA A 633 -4.46 -28.79 3.30
CA ALA A 633 -3.01 -28.69 3.48
C ALA A 633 -2.67 -27.79 4.68
N PHE A 634 -3.33 -26.63 4.81
CA PHE A 634 -3.11 -25.74 5.95
C PHE A 634 -3.65 -26.31 7.26
N LEU A 635 -4.89 -26.84 7.26
CA LEU A 635 -5.52 -27.43 8.44
C LEU A 635 -4.67 -28.57 9.02
N SER A 636 -4.11 -29.43 8.17
CA SER A 636 -3.22 -30.51 8.62
C SER A 636 -1.98 -29.95 9.31
N ASN A 637 -1.28 -29.00 8.69
CA ASN A 637 -0.09 -28.37 9.29
C ASN A 637 -0.41 -27.64 10.60
N TRP A 638 -1.52 -26.91 10.63
CA TRP A 638 -1.96 -26.19 11.82
C TRP A 638 -2.27 -27.16 12.98
N LEU A 639 -2.91 -28.30 12.69
CA LEU A 639 -3.19 -29.34 13.68
C LEU A 639 -1.90 -30.02 14.14
N ASP A 640 -0.96 -30.30 13.24
CA ASP A 640 0.35 -30.87 13.60
C ASP A 640 1.09 -30.00 14.61
N THR A 641 1.08 -28.69 14.41
CA THR A 641 1.72 -27.75 15.33
C THR A 641 0.91 -27.59 16.61
N THR A 642 -0.39 -27.30 16.51
CA THR A 642 -1.28 -27.07 17.68
C THR A 642 -1.34 -28.28 18.61
N THR A 643 -1.38 -29.50 18.08
CA THR A 643 -1.45 -30.74 18.87
C THR A 643 -0.09 -31.22 19.38
N SER A 644 1.01 -30.58 18.98
CA SER A 644 2.35 -30.87 19.52
C SER A 644 2.57 -30.31 20.93
N PHE A 645 1.76 -29.34 21.36
CA PHE A 645 1.81 -28.74 22.68
C PHE A 645 0.88 -29.46 23.67
N ASN A 646 1.30 -29.62 24.93
CA ASN A 646 0.40 -30.14 25.96
C ASN A 646 -0.63 -29.08 26.32
N LEU A 647 -1.90 -29.48 26.48
CA LEU A 647 -2.99 -28.56 26.85
C LEU A 647 -2.77 -27.83 28.19
N SER A 648 -1.94 -28.39 29.09
CA SER A 648 -1.56 -27.75 30.35
C SER A 648 -0.64 -26.55 30.16
N ASP A 649 0.08 -26.48 29.05
CA ASP A 649 1.09 -25.44 28.79
C ASP A 649 0.45 -24.19 28.17
N TRP A 650 -0.74 -24.34 27.59
CA TRP A 650 -1.50 -23.22 27.02
C TRP A 650 -1.91 -22.23 28.11
N GLN A 651 -1.60 -20.95 27.89
CA GLN A 651 -2.19 -19.88 28.68
C GLN A 651 -3.72 -19.91 28.53
N ARG A 652 -4.42 -19.76 29.65
CA ARG A 652 -5.86 -19.97 29.70
C ARG A 652 -6.55 -18.97 30.61
N GLU A 653 -7.66 -18.43 30.13
CA GLU A 653 -8.58 -17.60 30.91
C GLU A 653 -8.95 -18.28 32.24
N GLY A 654 -8.82 -17.53 33.34
CA GLY A 654 -9.18 -17.99 34.69
C GLY A 654 -8.20 -18.99 35.32
N GLN A 655 -7.03 -19.23 34.73
CA GLN A 655 -5.96 -20.05 35.31
C GLN A 655 -4.79 -19.19 35.81
N PRO A 656 -3.90 -19.72 36.68
CA PRO A 656 -2.75 -18.98 37.17
C PRO A 656 -1.78 -18.50 36.09
N ASN A 657 -1.77 -19.14 34.91
CA ASN A 657 -0.95 -18.77 33.76
C ASN A 657 -1.66 -17.82 32.78
N ALA A 658 -2.86 -17.32 33.13
CA ALA A 658 -3.62 -16.38 32.30
C ALA A 658 -2.85 -15.07 32.06
N VAL A 659 -3.03 -14.50 30.87
CA VAL A 659 -2.62 -13.12 30.60
C VAL A 659 -3.54 -12.19 31.39
N SER A 660 -2.96 -11.27 32.17
CA SER A 660 -3.69 -10.49 33.18
C SER A 660 -4.84 -9.63 32.64
N TYR A 661 -4.82 -9.28 31.36
CA TYR A 661 -5.86 -8.49 30.68
C TYR A 661 -6.79 -9.32 29.79
N GLU A 662 -6.51 -10.61 29.59
CA GLU A 662 -7.39 -11.53 28.86
C GLU A 662 -8.33 -12.24 29.83
N THR A 663 -9.25 -11.46 30.41
CA THR A 663 -10.16 -11.93 31.48
C THR A 663 -11.50 -12.46 30.97
N THR A 664 -11.74 -12.40 29.65
CA THR A 664 -12.98 -12.89 29.03
C THR A 664 -12.71 -13.59 27.71
N CYS A 665 -13.44 -14.68 27.43
CA CYS A 665 -13.46 -15.38 26.15
C CYS A 665 -14.16 -14.57 25.03
N GLY A 666 -13.50 -13.50 24.59
CA GLY A 666 -13.93 -12.66 23.48
C GLY A 666 -13.22 -12.96 22.17
N TRP A 667 -13.50 -12.13 21.16
CA TRP A 667 -12.91 -12.26 19.82
C TRP A 667 -11.40 -12.10 19.82
N SER A 668 -10.88 -11.17 20.63
CA SER A 668 -9.46 -10.79 20.66
C SER A 668 -8.57 -11.69 21.54
N ILE A 669 -9.14 -12.71 22.21
CA ILE A 669 -8.39 -13.53 23.17
C ILE A 669 -7.34 -14.40 22.46
N ARG A 670 -6.07 -14.27 22.83
CA ARG A 670 -4.99 -15.13 22.31
C ARG A 670 -4.82 -16.41 23.14
N SER A 671 -5.09 -16.32 24.44
CA SER A 671 -5.19 -17.47 25.35
C SER A 671 -6.37 -18.36 24.98
N LEU A 672 -6.34 -19.61 25.45
CA LEU A 672 -7.55 -20.44 25.43
C LEU A 672 -8.60 -19.87 26.40
N CYS A 673 -9.86 -19.90 25.99
CA CYS A 673 -10.98 -19.64 26.91
C CYS A 673 -10.98 -20.61 28.11
N ALA A 674 -11.78 -20.29 29.14
CA ALA A 674 -11.90 -21.14 30.32
C ALA A 674 -12.24 -22.59 29.94
N SER A 675 -11.69 -23.57 30.67
CA SER A 675 -11.85 -25.00 30.34
C SER A 675 -13.32 -25.46 30.34
N GLY A 676 -14.15 -24.84 31.18
CA GLY A 676 -15.59 -25.07 31.22
C GLY A 676 -16.40 -24.30 30.18
N TYR A 677 -15.77 -23.57 29.25
CA TYR A 677 -16.49 -22.79 28.24
C TYR A 677 -17.35 -23.70 27.35
N VAL A 678 -18.61 -23.30 27.16
CA VAL A 678 -19.57 -24.00 26.29
C VAL A 678 -19.82 -23.12 25.06
N PRO A 679 -19.62 -23.64 23.83
CA PRO A 679 -19.87 -22.91 22.59
C PRO A 679 -21.24 -22.24 22.56
N GLY A 680 -21.28 -20.97 22.10
CA GLY A 680 -22.50 -20.17 22.04
C GLY A 680 -22.85 -19.44 23.35
N THR A 681 -22.10 -19.66 24.43
CA THR A 681 -22.31 -18.92 25.69
C THR A 681 -21.69 -17.53 25.61
N LEU A 682 -22.45 -16.51 26.01
CA LEU A 682 -21.98 -15.13 26.07
C LEU A 682 -20.82 -15.00 27.08
N SER A 683 -19.69 -14.45 26.64
CA SER A 683 -18.56 -14.07 27.50
C SER A 683 -17.99 -12.73 27.03
N GLY A 684 -17.67 -11.83 27.96
CA GLY A 684 -17.23 -10.47 27.60
C GLY A 684 -18.23 -9.69 26.74
N GLY A 685 -19.53 -10.02 26.82
CA GLY A 685 -20.58 -9.39 26.02
C GLY A 685 -20.70 -9.89 24.58
N THR A 686 -20.00 -10.95 24.19
CA THR A 686 -20.08 -11.53 22.83
C THR A 686 -20.04 -13.06 22.83
N THR A 687 -20.50 -13.68 21.74
CA THR A 687 -20.28 -15.10 21.43
C THR A 687 -19.22 -15.29 20.33
N ALA A 688 -18.68 -14.19 19.81
CA ALA A 688 -17.63 -14.22 18.80
C ALA A 688 -16.30 -14.59 19.45
N ASN A 689 -15.97 -15.88 19.43
CA ASN A 689 -14.71 -16.42 19.91
C ASN A 689 -14.39 -17.73 19.18
N PHE A 690 -13.12 -18.13 19.24
CA PHE A 690 -12.61 -19.30 18.52
C PHE A 690 -13.38 -20.62 18.83
N PRO A 691 -13.70 -20.96 20.10
CA PRO A 691 -14.48 -22.16 20.40
C PRO A 691 -15.88 -22.14 19.76
N THR A 692 -16.62 -21.03 19.91
CA THR A 692 -17.96 -20.92 19.33
C THR A 692 -17.93 -20.98 17.80
N TRP A 693 -16.96 -20.33 17.18
CA TRP A 693 -16.82 -20.36 15.73
C TRP A 693 -16.48 -21.76 15.23
N THR A 694 -15.48 -22.43 15.80
CA THR A 694 -15.11 -23.79 15.38
C THR A 694 -16.29 -24.76 15.50
N TRP A 695 -17.09 -24.67 16.57
CA TRP A 695 -18.32 -25.44 16.72
C TRP A 695 -19.28 -25.27 15.54
N SER A 696 -19.54 -24.02 15.12
CA SER A 696 -20.43 -23.72 14.00
C SER A 696 -19.86 -24.08 12.62
N GLN A 697 -18.54 -23.98 12.45
CA GLN A 697 -17.90 -24.07 11.13
C GLN A 697 -17.55 -25.50 10.73
N ILE A 698 -17.17 -26.38 11.67
CA ILE A 698 -16.79 -27.78 11.35
C ILE A 698 -17.85 -28.53 10.52
N PRO A 699 -19.17 -28.46 10.84
CA PRO A 699 -20.19 -29.09 10.02
C PRO A 699 -20.28 -28.53 8.60
N LEU A 700 -20.07 -27.21 8.43
CA LEU A 700 -20.10 -26.54 7.14
C LEU A 700 -18.89 -26.94 6.29
N MET A 701 -17.69 -26.89 6.87
CA MET A 701 -16.45 -27.37 6.24
C MET A 701 -16.59 -28.82 5.77
N ARG A 702 -17.21 -29.69 6.59
CA ARG A 702 -17.47 -31.08 6.19
C ARG A 702 -18.44 -31.16 5.01
N GLY A 703 -19.50 -30.37 5.02
CA GLY A 703 -20.45 -30.28 3.90
C GLY A 703 -19.81 -29.86 2.58
N GLU A 704 -18.72 -29.09 2.65
CA GLU A 704 -17.93 -28.66 1.49
C GLU A 704 -16.80 -29.63 1.11
N GLY A 705 -16.66 -30.75 1.81
CA GLY A 705 -15.70 -31.81 1.48
C GLY A 705 -14.29 -31.61 2.03
N ILE A 706 -14.11 -30.74 3.04
CA ILE A 706 -12.87 -30.67 3.81
C ILE A 706 -12.64 -32.01 4.53
N ASP A 707 -11.37 -32.45 4.62
CA ASP A 707 -10.97 -33.78 5.07
C ASP A 707 -11.57 -34.14 6.45
N GLY A 708 -12.49 -35.11 6.43
CA GLY A 708 -13.18 -35.60 7.61
C GLY A 708 -12.24 -36.12 8.70
N THR A 709 -11.08 -36.67 8.33
CA THR A 709 -10.06 -37.14 9.28
C THR A 709 -9.48 -35.96 10.06
N GLN A 710 -9.12 -34.87 9.37
CA GLN A 710 -8.59 -33.67 10.03
C GLN A 710 -9.67 -32.96 10.84
N LEU A 711 -10.92 -32.91 10.34
CA LEU A 711 -12.03 -32.33 11.10
C LEU A 711 -12.35 -33.13 12.38
N ASN A 712 -12.28 -34.46 12.33
CA ASN A 712 -12.42 -35.30 13.52
C ASN A 712 -11.28 -35.08 14.53
N ARG A 713 -10.04 -34.94 14.04
CA ARG A 713 -8.88 -34.58 14.86
C ARG A 713 -9.06 -33.19 15.50
N PHE A 714 -9.57 -32.22 14.75
CA PHE A 714 -9.83 -30.87 15.24
C PHE A 714 -10.91 -30.89 16.33
N ALA A 715 -12.05 -31.55 16.09
CA ALA A 715 -13.11 -31.72 17.09
C ALA A 715 -12.63 -32.44 18.36
N THR A 716 -11.75 -33.44 18.22
CA THR A 716 -11.16 -34.15 19.35
C THR A 716 -10.28 -33.24 20.19
N TRP A 717 -9.42 -32.45 19.56
CA TRP A 717 -8.57 -31.49 20.26
C TRP A 717 -9.40 -30.41 20.96
N LEU A 718 -10.44 -29.87 20.29
CA LEU A 718 -11.38 -28.92 20.89
C LEU A 718 -12.11 -29.51 22.09
N ASN A 719 -12.52 -30.78 22.04
CA ASN A 719 -13.16 -31.44 23.18
C ASN A 719 -12.20 -31.57 24.38
N ALA A 720 -10.92 -31.82 24.13
CA ALA A 720 -9.92 -31.87 25.19
C ALA A 720 -9.63 -30.47 25.76
N ALA A 721 -9.61 -29.44 24.90
CA ALA A 721 -9.42 -28.05 25.30
C ALA A 721 -10.62 -27.47 26.07
N TYR A 722 -11.83 -27.93 25.75
CA TYR A 722 -13.12 -27.48 26.30
C TYR A 722 -14.08 -28.66 26.58
N PRO A 723 -13.85 -29.44 27.66
CA PRO A 723 -14.61 -30.67 27.92
C PRO A 723 -16.12 -30.48 28.07
N SER A 724 -16.57 -29.30 28.51
CA SER A 724 -18.00 -28.96 28.63
C SER A 724 -18.67 -28.68 27.28
N GLY A 725 -17.91 -28.52 26.20
CA GLY A 725 -18.41 -28.07 24.89
C GLY A 725 -19.01 -29.16 24.01
N ASN A 726 -18.91 -30.45 24.37
CA ASN A 726 -19.48 -31.60 23.63
C ASN A 726 -19.02 -31.71 22.15
N TYR A 727 -17.78 -31.33 21.84
CA TYR A 727 -17.26 -31.34 20.46
C TYR A 727 -17.18 -32.74 19.83
N LEU A 728 -17.15 -33.81 20.63
CA LEU A 728 -17.20 -35.19 20.11
C LEU A 728 -18.49 -35.47 19.33
N SER A 729 -19.59 -34.74 19.59
CA SER A 729 -20.83 -34.86 18.81
C SER A 729 -20.67 -34.41 17.34
N LEU A 730 -19.59 -33.69 17.01
CA LEU A 730 -19.27 -33.27 15.66
C LEU A 730 -18.46 -34.32 14.87
N ILE A 731 -18.02 -35.42 15.50
CA ILE A 731 -17.29 -36.49 14.82
C ILE A 731 -18.25 -37.30 13.94
N GLN A 732 -17.81 -37.63 12.72
CA GLN A 732 -18.52 -38.53 11.81
C GLN A 732 -17.58 -39.64 11.34
N ASN A 733 -18.14 -40.82 11.08
CA ASN A 733 -17.40 -42.01 10.60
C ASN A 733 -17.09 -41.92 9.10
#